data_AF-A0A368YK35-F1
#
_entry.id   AF-A0A368YK35-F1
#
_cell.length_a   1.000
_cell.length_b   1.000
_cell.length_c   1.000
_cell.angle_alpha   90.00
_cell.angle_beta   90.00
_cell.angle_gamma   90.00
#
_symmetry.space_group_name_H-M   'P 1'
#
loop_
_entity.id
_entity.type
_entity.pdbx_description
1 polymer ?
#
loop_
_entity_poly.entity_id
_entity_poly.type
_entity_poly.pdbx_seq_one_letter_code
_entity_poly.pdbx_strand_id
1 'polypeptide(L)'
;MTHHGIHGTVTRIRIPTRSATALAALVALCAWCAPQSARAQCAPSSNGGVLQDGGAPCTAGPVTVGYGTAIDARNGANVTANGAVTAHGFGTGISATTNAIVTANGTVTASGQGLSASNGGQIVANGILLQNDGGGGAVAMIANNATIFANGITVSWPNGGGQSLVQSLAGGLIQFTSGSSLTIPGGGVPSALLADGARSRIIADGLSLSMGGSGGITAAKAQAGGNIRLTSGSIGFSGGGGNTGLSATGTNSSITANGVVILVGTGGGDVGANADSGGHVALTGGSVSVQGGGGEKGLQANGAGSLITASDVAVNITGSNGNAGVYARNGGGIETTGGSVSVVNGAGGLLQNGGSLTMDGTHVTASGNGGFGFRFDGGGNAKTQYSNGTITASSASFSVQGAAANIGLTNTIATANNNTLLDTNSSGNTIFDAQESTLRGVISTRGSTSTVTLGQNTVWTMTGNSTATTVANSASQIIYAPPTGDPTQLSSYKMLTLSNYVGAGGRMALNTYLGTDGSPSDRMVVNGGAATGTTRMSFTDTGGGGALTTADGILVVDATNGTTEPRAFGGFAAAGPYDYLLFRGGSTPGSENDWFLRSNIQPGPDPGPSPEPGPGPRPNPEPPAPPGPPVPRYRQEVSLYAAMPVMASIYGRHIIDTLHERMGGDAQLLGPGKQDMPDGMWGRIIGYWGHRDGDPIGIYGRDGPPFDYDFGAIQTGLDLYRNEDANGQRDNAGLYVAVGRATADVEHSLLGRTFRGGQDKFNAVTVGGYWTRFGERNWYLDGVLQGTWYDMDMTAARGLRDGDTNGFGLAASLEGGYPFHLGNGWLLEPQAQLVYQALNIDDFNDGAADVSYSDTDSLAGRLGARVARDWGIGAVDASGRAPRTFSLWVRGDIWHEFLGDPTTAFSSATGSIPFTADLGDTSGRLGIGAAMQVTDAATVYGNVNYESSFDGDADAWAGKVGFKTTW
;
A
#
# COMPACT_ATOMS: atom_id res chain seq x y z
N MET A 1 -70.95 -21.26 19.26
CA MET A 1 -72.35 -20.88 18.97
C MET A 1 -72.57 -21.14 17.48
N THR A 2 -73.09 -22.33 17.12
CA THR A 2 -74.52 -22.62 16.78
C THR A 2 -74.93 -21.96 15.44
N HIS A 3 -75.60 -22.58 14.47
CA HIS A 3 -76.15 -23.92 14.20
C HIS A 3 -76.67 -23.92 12.72
N HIS A 4 -76.90 -25.11 12.14
CA HIS A 4 -77.89 -25.55 11.11
C HIS A 4 -78.57 -24.54 10.15
N GLY A 5 -78.87 -24.81 8.88
CA GLY A 5 -79.23 -26.07 8.22
C GLY A 5 -80.72 -26.07 7.77
N ILE A 6 -80.93 -26.07 6.43
CA ILE A 6 -81.97 -26.80 5.66
C ILE A 6 -83.40 -26.19 5.41
N HIS A 7 -83.91 -26.46 4.16
CA HIS A 7 -85.27 -26.40 3.55
C HIS A 7 -85.84 -24.99 3.28
N GLY A 8 -86.40 -24.62 2.11
CA GLY A 8 -87.08 -25.30 1.00
C GLY A 8 -88.44 -24.59 0.80
N THR A 9 -88.88 -24.28 -0.44
CA THR A 9 -90.28 -24.32 -0.94
C THR A 9 -90.42 -23.68 -2.34
N VAL A 10 -91.25 -24.34 -3.15
CA VAL A 10 -91.65 -24.12 -4.54
C VAL A 10 -92.80 -23.10 -4.66
N THR A 11 -92.82 -22.26 -5.71
CA THR A 11 -94.09 -21.70 -6.23
C THR A 11 -94.12 -21.69 -7.76
N ARG A 12 -95.17 -22.32 -8.29
CA ARG A 12 -95.55 -22.46 -9.70
C ARG A 12 -96.06 -21.15 -10.31
N ILE A 13 -95.82 -20.93 -11.61
CA ILE A 13 -96.77 -20.23 -12.50
C ILE A 13 -96.96 -21.02 -13.80
N ARG A 14 -98.23 -21.10 -14.20
CA ARG A 14 -98.85 -21.94 -15.24
C ARG A 14 -98.56 -21.50 -16.68
N ILE A 15 -98.56 -22.51 -17.54
CA ILE A 15 -98.76 -22.50 -19.00
C ILE A 15 -100.26 -22.42 -19.34
N PRO A 16 -100.62 -21.89 -20.53
CA PRO A 16 -101.52 -22.62 -21.46
C PRO A 16 -100.87 -22.68 -22.87
N THR A 17 -100.50 -23.84 -23.46
CA THR A 17 -101.30 -24.85 -24.22
C THR A 17 -102.44 -24.23 -25.02
N ARG A 18 -102.62 -24.41 -26.34
CA ARG A 18 -102.46 -25.55 -27.29
C ARG A 18 -102.24 -24.95 -28.72
N SER A 19 -101.88 -25.61 -29.83
CA SER A 19 -102.11 -26.97 -30.39
C SER A 19 -101.12 -27.10 -31.59
N ALA A 20 -100.28 -28.12 -31.77
CA ALA A 20 -100.49 -29.54 -32.10
C ALA A 20 -100.98 -29.85 -33.54
N THR A 21 -100.03 -30.17 -34.43
CA THR A 21 -100.05 -31.15 -35.57
C THR A 21 -98.65 -31.08 -36.20
N ALA A 22 -97.86 -32.13 -36.51
CA ALA A 22 -97.98 -33.58 -36.53
C ALA A 22 -96.53 -34.14 -36.38
N LEU A 23 -96.24 -35.08 -35.48
CA LEU A 23 -96.20 -36.53 -35.67
C LEU A 23 -95.33 -37.04 -36.84
N ALA A 24 -94.03 -37.28 -36.61
CA ALA A 24 -93.26 -38.33 -37.26
C ALA A 24 -91.97 -38.69 -36.48
N ALA A 25 -91.87 -39.98 -36.13
CA ALA A 25 -90.66 -40.79 -35.95
C ALA A 25 -89.75 -40.59 -34.71
N LEU A 26 -89.99 -41.45 -33.72
CA LEU A 26 -89.04 -41.86 -32.69
C LEU A 26 -88.55 -43.28 -33.01
N VAL A 27 -87.56 -43.43 -33.89
CA VAL A 27 -86.62 -44.57 -33.98
C VAL A 27 -85.36 -44.09 -34.72
N ALA A 28 -84.37 -43.57 -33.99
CA ALA A 28 -82.97 -43.50 -34.41
C ALA A 28 -82.08 -43.21 -33.20
N LEU A 29 -82.03 -44.15 -32.26
CA LEU A 29 -80.78 -44.39 -31.54
C LEU A 29 -79.76 -44.87 -32.60
N CYS A 30 -78.54 -44.33 -32.53
CA CYS A 30 -77.38 -44.78 -33.32
C CYS A 30 -77.35 -44.34 -34.80
N ALA A 31 -77.21 -43.03 -35.03
CA ALA A 31 -76.59 -42.51 -36.25
C ALA A 31 -76.07 -41.09 -35.99
N TRP A 32 -75.05 -40.97 -35.13
CA TRP A 32 -73.90 -40.06 -35.24
C TRP A 32 -72.79 -40.60 -34.30
N CYS A 33 -72.64 -41.93 -34.34
CA CYS A 33 -71.44 -42.64 -33.97
C CYS A 33 -70.98 -43.31 -35.28
N ALA A 34 -70.61 -42.47 -36.25
CA ALA A 34 -69.80 -42.94 -37.36
C ALA A 34 -68.35 -42.97 -36.84
N PRO A 35 -67.61 -44.06 -37.04
CA PRO A 35 -66.20 -44.09 -36.67
C PRO A 35 -65.45 -42.94 -37.35
N GLN A 36 -64.45 -42.38 -36.67
CA GLN A 36 -63.48 -41.40 -37.19
C GLN A 36 -62.70 -41.89 -38.44
N SER A 37 -63.05 -43.04 -39.02
CA SER A 37 -62.46 -43.58 -40.23
C SER A 37 -63.11 -42.99 -41.47
N ALA A 38 -62.29 -42.26 -42.25
CA ALA A 38 -62.54 -41.68 -43.57
C ALA A 38 -62.89 -40.18 -43.64
N ARG A 39 -62.23 -39.31 -42.85
CA ARG A 39 -61.80 -38.03 -43.44
C ARG A 39 -60.61 -38.34 -44.36
N ALA A 40 -60.65 -37.86 -45.60
CA ALA A 40 -59.53 -38.01 -46.53
C ALA A 40 -58.25 -37.45 -45.86
N GLN A 41 -57.25 -38.31 -45.70
CA GLN A 41 -55.96 -37.94 -45.13
C GLN A 41 -55.27 -36.95 -46.07
N CYS A 42 -54.82 -35.83 -45.53
CA CYS A 42 -54.14 -34.76 -46.28
C CYS A 42 -54.98 -34.31 -47.50
N ALA A 43 -56.26 -33.99 -47.28
CA ALA A 43 -57.17 -33.60 -48.34
C ALA A 43 -56.70 -32.31 -49.04
N PRO A 44 -56.79 -32.24 -50.39
CA PRO A 44 -56.49 -31.01 -51.11
C PRO A 44 -57.49 -29.92 -50.70
N SER A 45 -56.99 -28.77 -50.29
CA SER A 45 -57.80 -27.58 -50.01
C SER A 45 -58.19 -26.86 -51.31
N SER A 46 -59.13 -25.92 -51.21
CA SER A 46 -59.65 -25.17 -52.37
C SER A 46 -58.61 -24.33 -53.11
N ASN A 47 -57.46 -24.03 -52.47
CA ASN A 47 -56.31 -23.34 -53.05
C ASN A 47 -55.20 -24.29 -53.54
N GLY A 48 -55.43 -25.60 -53.55
CA GLY A 48 -54.44 -26.62 -53.94
C GLY A 48 -53.43 -27.00 -52.85
N GLY A 49 -53.65 -26.55 -51.61
CA GLY A 49 -52.84 -26.92 -50.44
C GLY A 49 -53.31 -28.21 -49.76
N VAL A 50 -52.82 -28.45 -48.53
CA VAL A 50 -53.22 -29.57 -47.68
C VAL A 50 -53.98 -29.04 -46.47
N LEU A 51 -55.22 -29.49 -46.29
CA LEU A 51 -56.01 -29.23 -45.08
C LEU A 51 -56.23 -30.55 -44.34
N GLN A 52 -55.75 -30.62 -43.08
CA GLN A 52 -56.02 -31.74 -42.18
C GLN A 52 -56.76 -31.24 -40.94
N ASP A 53 -57.97 -31.75 -40.72
CA ASP A 53 -58.80 -31.40 -39.57
C ASP A 53 -59.12 -32.67 -38.77
N GLY A 54 -58.42 -32.86 -37.65
CA GLY A 54 -58.43 -34.10 -36.85
C GLY A 54 -58.00 -35.35 -37.64
N GLY A 55 -58.37 -36.54 -37.15
CA GLY A 55 -58.17 -37.81 -37.86
C GLY A 55 -56.78 -38.46 -37.68
N ALA A 56 -56.53 -39.55 -38.41
CA ALA A 56 -55.28 -40.29 -38.34
C ALA A 56 -54.11 -39.48 -38.95
N PRO A 57 -52.85 -39.70 -38.49
CA PRO A 57 -51.68 -39.02 -39.02
C PRO A 57 -51.56 -39.13 -40.54
N CYS A 58 -51.08 -38.08 -41.22
CA CYS A 58 -50.83 -38.10 -42.66
C CYS A 58 -49.50 -37.47 -43.04
N THR A 59 -48.98 -37.84 -44.21
CA THR A 59 -47.74 -37.31 -44.78
C THR A 59 -48.04 -36.52 -46.04
N ALA A 60 -47.67 -35.25 -46.06
CA ALA A 60 -47.76 -34.39 -47.23
C ALA A 60 -46.48 -34.49 -48.08
N GLY A 61 -46.65 -34.64 -49.40
CA GLY A 61 -45.58 -34.49 -50.38
C GLY A 61 -45.23 -33.00 -50.61
N PRO A 62 -44.58 -32.64 -51.73
CA PRO A 62 -44.40 -31.24 -52.11
C PRO A 62 -45.74 -30.53 -52.29
N VAL A 63 -45.89 -29.33 -51.73
CA VAL A 63 -47.12 -28.53 -51.79
C VAL A 63 -46.78 -27.12 -52.25
N THR A 64 -47.48 -26.63 -53.27
CA THR A 64 -47.35 -25.25 -53.75
C THR A 64 -48.72 -24.63 -53.91
N VAL A 65 -48.97 -23.49 -53.26
CA VAL A 65 -50.21 -22.70 -53.41
C VAL A 65 -49.90 -21.29 -53.91
N GLY A 66 -50.80 -20.76 -54.75
CA GLY A 66 -50.69 -19.40 -55.27
C GLY A 66 -51.11 -18.31 -54.26
N TYR A 67 -51.93 -18.67 -53.26
CA TYR A 67 -52.41 -17.82 -52.17
C TYR A 67 -52.93 -18.69 -51.01
N GLY A 68 -53.08 -18.12 -49.82
CA GLY A 68 -53.62 -18.81 -48.64
C GLY A 68 -52.59 -19.73 -47.94
N THR A 69 -53.05 -20.70 -47.17
CA THR A 69 -52.17 -21.60 -46.40
C THR A 69 -51.79 -22.84 -47.22
N ALA A 70 -50.51 -23.21 -47.29
CA ALA A 70 -50.06 -24.42 -47.99
C ALA A 70 -50.32 -25.69 -47.18
N ILE A 71 -49.98 -25.71 -45.89
CA ILE A 71 -50.36 -26.80 -44.97
C ILE A 71 -51.12 -26.23 -43.78
N ASP A 72 -52.37 -26.64 -43.59
CA ASP A 72 -53.26 -26.18 -42.54
C ASP A 72 -53.75 -27.37 -41.69
N ALA A 73 -53.21 -27.50 -40.49
CA ALA A 73 -53.53 -28.57 -39.54
C ALA A 73 -54.36 -28.02 -38.36
N ARG A 74 -55.49 -28.67 -38.06
CA ARG A 74 -56.46 -28.20 -37.06
C ARG A 74 -56.99 -29.33 -36.18
N ASN A 75 -57.49 -28.97 -34.99
CA ASN A 75 -58.27 -29.81 -34.09
C ASN A 75 -57.62 -31.19 -33.80
N GLY A 76 -56.36 -31.18 -33.34
CA GLY A 76 -55.62 -32.40 -33.01
C GLY A 76 -55.07 -33.19 -34.20
N ALA A 77 -55.09 -32.62 -35.42
CA ALA A 77 -54.46 -33.21 -36.59
C ALA A 77 -52.95 -33.45 -36.38
N ASN A 78 -52.40 -34.49 -37.00
CA ASN A 78 -50.96 -34.77 -37.03
C ASN A 78 -50.48 -34.89 -38.50
N VAL A 79 -49.65 -33.95 -38.95
CA VAL A 79 -49.18 -33.86 -40.34
C VAL A 79 -47.66 -33.89 -40.39
N THR A 80 -47.09 -34.71 -41.27
CA THR A 80 -45.64 -34.70 -41.58
C THR A 80 -45.41 -34.20 -43.00
N ALA A 81 -44.65 -33.12 -43.17
CA ALA A 81 -44.30 -32.52 -44.46
C ALA A 81 -42.84 -32.85 -44.82
N ASN A 82 -42.65 -33.81 -45.71
CA ASN A 82 -41.31 -34.25 -46.15
C ASN A 82 -40.85 -33.57 -47.45
N GLY A 83 -41.79 -33.04 -48.24
CA GLY A 83 -41.49 -32.28 -49.47
C GLY A 83 -41.38 -30.77 -49.23
N ALA A 84 -40.99 -30.04 -50.27
CA ALA A 84 -40.97 -28.57 -50.24
C ALA A 84 -42.40 -28.01 -50.08
N VAL A 85 -42.57 -27.02 -49.20
CA VAL A 85 -43.84 -26.32 -48.95
C VAL A 85 -43.70 -24.88 -49.40
N THR A 86 -44.50 -24.44 -50.37
CA THR A 86 -44.42 -23.11 -50.96
C THR A 86 -45.77 -22.41 -50.94
N ALA A 87 -45.81 -21.20 -50.38
CA ALA A 87 -47.00 -20.36 -50.31
C ALA A 87 -46.71 -18.96 -50.88
N HIS A 88 -47.19 -18.70 -52.10
CA HIS A 88 -47.07 -17.40 -52.77
C HIS A 88 -48.22 -16.45 -52.38
N GLY A 89 -48.14 -15.18 -52.83
CA GLY A 89 -49.26 -14.23 -52.74
C GLY A 89 -49.71 -13.88 -51.32
N PHE A 90 -48.78 -13.54 -50.43
CA PHE A 90 -48.99 -13.36 -48.98
C PHE A 90 -49.47 -14.63 -48.23
N GLY A 91 -49.26 -15.81 -48.83
CA GLY A 91 -49.64 -17.09 -48.28
C GLY A 91 -48.84 -17.52 -47.05
N THR A 92 -49.44 -18.36 -46.22
CA THR A 92 -48.80 -18.98 -45.05
C THR A 92 -48.23 -20.35 -45.42
N GLY A 93 -46.97 -20.61 -45.09
CA GLY A 93 -46.34 -21.91 -45.37
C GLY A 93 -47.02 -23.03 -44.59
N ILE A 94 -46.86 -23.03 -43.27
CA ILE A 94 -47.42 -24.06 -42.39
C ILE A 94 -48.21 -23.41 -41.25
N SER A 95 -49.43 -23.89 -41.02
CA SER A 95 -50.26 -23.52 -39.88
C SER A 95 -50.65 -24.73 -39.05
N ALA A 96 -50.49 -24.64 -37.73
CA ALA A 96 -50.93 -25.63 -36.75
C ALA A 96 -51.80 -24.96 -35.68
N THR A 97 -53.06 -25.37 -35.57
CA THR A 97 -54.04 -24.73 -34.68
C THR A 97 -54.82 -25.76 -33.86
N THR A 98 -55.31 -25.35 -32.69
CA THR A 98 -56.21 -26.17 -31.84
C THR A 98 -55.61 -27.54 -31.54
N ASN A 99 -54.44 -27.55 -30.89
CA ASN A 99 -53.69 -28.75 -30.50
C ASN A 99 -53.22 -29.66 -31.64
N ALA A 100 -53.19 -29.16 -32.89
CA ALA A 100 -52.60 -29.90 -34.01
C ALA A 100 -51.06 -29.92 -33.95
N ILE A 101 -50.45 -30.95 -34.51
CA ILE A 101 -48.99 -31.13 -34.60
C ILE A 101 -48.59 -31.19 -36.08
N VAL A 102 -47.60 -30.39 -36.47
CA VAL A 102 -46.99 -30.46 -37.81
C VAL A 102 -45.48 -30.69 -37.68
N THR A 103 -44.96 -31.73 -38.33
CA THR A 103 -43.51 -31.96 -38.47
C THR A 103 -43.08 -31.56 -39.87
N ALA A 104 -42.15 -30.61 -39.99
CA ALA A 104 -41.62 -30.12 -41.26
C ALA A 104 -40.16 -30.54 -41.43
N ASN A 105 -39.87 -31.30 -42.50
CA ASN A 105 -38.53 -31.77 -42.85
C ASN A 105 -38.03 -31.24 -44.20
N GLY A 106 -38.91 -30.64 -45.01
CA GLY A 106 -38.57 -30.00 -46.29
C GLY A 106 -38.47 -28.47 -46.20
N THR A 107 -37.86 -27.85 -47.21
CA THR A 107 -37.80 -26.38 -47.34
C THR A 107 -39.19 -25.77 -47.30
N VAL A 108 -39.35 -24.68 -46.53
CA VAL A 108 -40.59 -23.91 -46.44
C VAL A 108 -40.35 -22.51 -47.01
N THR A 109 -41.04 -22.18 -48.08
CA THR A 109 -41.01 -20.86 -48.73
C THR A 109 -42.36 -20.18 -48.55
N ALA A 110 -42.40 -19.00 -47.94
CA ALA A 110 -43.65 -18.28 -47.70
C ALA A 110 -43.52 -16.79 -47.98
N SER A 111 -44.49 -16.26 -48.71
CA SER A 111 -44.64 -14.82 -48.96
C SER A 111 -45.23 -14.06 -47.76
N GLY A 112 -46.07 -14.73 -46.95
CA GLY A 112 -46.70 -14.22 -45.72
C GLY A 112 -46.02 -14.73 -44.45
N GLN A 113 -46.70 -15.61 -43.70
CA GLN A 113 -46.14 -16.26 -42.51
C GLN A 113 -45.43 -17.57 -42.88
N GLY A 114 -44.21 -17.80 -42.38
CA GLY A 114 -43.51 -19.07 -42.57
C GLY A 114 -44.16 -20.23 -41.81
N LEU A 115 -44.00 -20.21 -40.49
CA LEU A 115 -44.54 -21.17 -39.54
C LEU A 115 -45.48 -20.46 -38.56
N SER A 116 -46.73 -20.90 -38.47
CA SER A 116 -47.77 -20.27 -37.65
C SER A 116 -48.43 -21.29 -36.72
N ALA A 117 -48.11 -21.24 -35.43
CA ALA A 117 -48.71 -22.09 -34.42
C ALA A 117 -49.61 -21.27 -33.50
N SER A 118 -50.85 -21.74 -33.25
CA SER A 118 -51.76 -21.07 -32.32
C SER A 118 -52.65 -22.03 -31.53
N ASN A 119 -53.21 -21.58 -30.41
CA ASN A 119 -54.22 -22.29 -29.62
C ASN A 119 -53.81 -23.74 -29.27
N GLY A 120 -52.62 -23.91 -28.67
CA GLY A 120 -52.06 -25.21 -28.30
C GLY A 120 -51.43 -26.00 -29.45
N GLY A 121 -51.43 -25.45 -30.68
CA GLY A 121 -50.75 -26.08 -31.82
C GLY A 121 -49.24 -26.22 -31.61
N GLN A 122 -48.64 -27.20 -32.27
CA GLN A 122 -47.22 -27.50 -32.22
C GLN A 122 -46.64 -27.65 -33.63
N ILE A 123 -45.51 -27.00 -33.90
CA ILE A 123 -44.72 -27.22 -35.13
C ILE A 123 -43.33 -27.70 -34.74
N VAL A 124 -42.84 -28.76 -35.40
CA VAL A 124 -41.47 -29.27 -35.25
C VAL A 124 -40.79 -29.16 -36.61
N ALA A 125 -39.84 -28.24 -36.75
CA ALA A 125 -39.07 -28.01 -37.97
C ALA A 125 -37.66 -28.58 -37.82
N ASN A 126 -37.27 -29.54 -38.67
CA ASN A 126 -35.98 -30.25 -38.58
C ASN A 126 -35.10 -29.94 -39.78
N GLY A 127 -34.01 -29.18 -39.57
CA GLY A 127 -32.99 -28.93 -40.59
C GLY A 127 -33.49 -28.19 -41.83
N ILE A 128 -34.60 -27.44 -41.72
CA ILE A 128 -35.23 -26.80 -42.88
C ILE A 128 -34.54 -25.49 -43.25
N LEU A 129 -34.60 -25.14 -44.54
CA LEU A 129 -34.51 -23.75 -44.99
C LEU A 129 -35.90 -23.13 -44.93
N LEU A 130 -36.07 -22.08 -44.14
CA LEU A 130 -37.27 -21.28 -44.05
C LEU A 130 -37.00 -19.91 -44.70
N GLN A 131 -37.66 -19.61 -45.82
CA GLN A 131 -37.33 -18.44 -46.63
C GLN A 131 -38.56 -17.67 -47.13
N ASN A 132 -38.35 -16.38 -47.41
CA ASN A 132 -39.35 -15.51 -48.05
C ASN A 132 -39.10 -15.40 -49.55
N ASP A 133 -40.16 -15.45 -50.36
CA ASP A 133 -40.09 -15.33 -51.83
C ASP A 133 -40.16 -13.87 -52.34
N GLY A 134 -40.17 -12.89 -51.44
CA GLY A 134 -40.24 -11.47 -51.75
C GLY A 134 -41.63 -10.84 -51.61
N GLY A 135 -42.67 -11.62 -51.27
CA GLY A 135 -44.07 -11.17 -51.23
C GLY A 135 -44.48 -10.26 -50.06
N GLY A 136 -43.56 -9.63 -49.31
CA GLY A 136 -43.87 -8.55 -48.35
C GLY A 136 -44.29 -8.96 -46.93
N GLY A 137 -44.43 -10.26 -46.61
CA GLY A 137 -44.70 -10.75 -45.26
C GLY A 137 -43.47 -10.74 -44.34
N ALA A 138 -43.65 -10.27 -43.10
CA ALA A 138 -42.54 -9.98 -42.18
C ALA A 138 -42.25 -11.05 -41.11
N VAL A 139 -43.06 -12.12 -41.02
CA VAL A 139 -43.01 -13.05 -39.88
C VAL A 139 -42.62 -14.45 -40.33
N ALA A 140 -41.40 -14.86 -39.97
CA ALA A 140 -40.90 -16.20 -40.21
C ALA A 140 -41.62 -17.23 -39.33
N MET A 141 -41.75 -16.91 -38.05
CA MET A 141 -42.27 -17.84 -37.06
C MET A 141 -43.14 -17.09 -36.06
N ILE A 142 -44.34 -17.61 -35.81
CA ILE A 142 -45.24 -17.07 -34.79
C ILE A 142 -45.85 -18.20 -33.97
N ALA A 143 -45.67 -18.12 -32.65
CA ALA A 143 -46.28 -19.02 -31.68
C ALA A 143 -47.18 -18.21 -30.74
N ASN A 144 -48.49 -18.33 -30.89
CA ASN A 144 -49.48 -17.63 -30.08
C ASN A 144 -50.22 -18.63 -29.16
N ASN A 145 -49.87 -18.66 -27.87
CA ASN A 145 -50.32 -19.70 -26.93
C ASN A 145 -50.09 -21.12 -27.51
N ALA A 146 -48.91 -21.34 -28.09
CA ALA A 146 -48.56 -22.50 -28.91
C ALA A 146 -47.05 -22.76 -28.88
N THR A 147 -46.56 -23.83 -29.52
CA THR A 147 -45.14 -24.20 -29.48
C THR A 147 -44.54 -24.40 -30.87
N ILE A 148 -43.34 -23.86 -31.10
CA ILE A 148 -42.53 -24.18 -32.29
C ILE A 148 -41.14 -24.65 -31.84
N PHE A 149 -40.75 -25.85 -32.28
CA PHE A 149 -39.39 -26.39 -32.15
C PHE A 149 -38.67 -26.23 -33.49
N ALA A 150 -37.56 -25.50 -33.48
CA ALA A 150 -36.70 -25.18 -34.61
C ALA A 150 -35.35 -25.86 -34.43
N ASN A 151 -35.22 -27.07 -34.97
CA ASN A 151 -34.05 -27.92 -34.79
C ASN A 151 -33.04 -27.71 -35.92
N GLY A 152 -32.00 -26.91 -35.69
CA GLY A 152 -30.92 -26.67 -36.66
C GLY A 152 -31.38 -26.04 -37.97
N ILE A 153 -32.30 -25.06 -37.90
CA ILE A 153 -32.92 -24.46 -39.09
C ILE A 153 -32.15 -23.24 -39.60
N THR A 154 -32.25 -22.96 -40.89
CA THR A 154 -31.75 -21.71 -41.49
C THR A 154 -32.93 -20.85 -41.90
N VAL A 155 -32.98 -19.63 -41.38
CA VAL A 155 -34.03 -18.65 -41.70
C VAL A 155 -33.42 -17.50 -42.50
N SER A 156 -33.94 -17.30 -43.71
CA SER A 156 -33.52 -16.21 -44.61
C SER A 156 -34.72 -15.35 -45.01
N TRP A 157 -34.84 -14.17 -44.39
CA TRP A 157 -35.92 -13.21 -44.64
C TRP A 157 -35.37 -11.89 -45.17
N PRO A 158 -35.22 -11.72 -46.51
CA PRO A 158 -34.67 -10.50 -47.10
C PRO A 158 -35.57 -9.26 -46.95
N ASN A 159 -36.89 -9.44 -46.97
CA ASN A 159 -37.86 -8.34 -46.95
C ASN A 159 -38.78 -8.48 -45.73
N GLY A 160 -38.64 -7.59 -44.74
CA GLY A 160 -39.54 -7.52 -43.59
C GLY A 160 -40.15 -6.13 -43.47
N GLY A 161 -41.47 -6.03 -43.43
CA GLY A 161 -42.20 -4.79 -43.16
C GLY A 161 -42.96 -4.85 -41.83
N GLY A 162 -42.67 -3.93 -40.91
CA GLY A 162 -43.59 -3.50 -39.84
C GLY A 162 -43.78 -4.39 -38.61
N GLN A 163 -43.23 -5.61 -38.55
CA GLN A 163 -43.36 -6.54 -37.42
C GLN A 163 -42.07 -7.34 -37.15
N SER A 164 -41.93 -7.94 -35.96
CA SER A 164 -40.75 -8.75 -35.59
C SER A 164 -40.70 -10.08 -36.35
N LEU A 165 -39.49 -10.56 -36.67
CA LEU A 165 -39.31 -11.74 -37.53
C LEU A 165 -39.75 -13.05 -36.87
N VAL A 166 -39.43 -13.23 -35.58
CA VAL A 166 -39.83 -14.37 -34.76
C VAL A 166 -40.64 -13.85 -33.57
N GLN A 167 -41.84 -14.39 -33.36
CA GLN A 167 -42.78 -13.89 -32.37
C GLN A 167 -43.32 -14.99 -31.46
N SER A 168 -43.04 -14.89 -30.17
CA SER A 168 -43.72 -15.65 -29.13
C SER A 168 -44.72 -14.75 -28.43
N LEU A 169 -46.01 -15.08 -28.53
CA LEU A 169 -47.12 -14.27 -28.04
C LEU A 169 -48.02 -15.07 -27.09
N ALA A 170 -48.66 -14.37 -26.15
CA ALA A 170 -49.71 -14.90 -25.26
C ALA A 170 -49.39 -16.27 -24.62
N GLY A 171 -48.17 -16.46 -24.12
CA GLY A 171 -47.75 -17.73 -23.50
C GLY A 171 -47.18 -18.76 -24.47
N GLY A 172 -46.87 -18.36 -25.70
CA GLY A 172 -46.18 -19.21 -26.67
C GLY A 172 -44.76 -19.58 -26.28
N LEU A 173 -44.21 -20.59 -26.95
CA LEU A 173 -42.82 -21.02 -26.85
C LEU A 173 -42.23 -21.19 -28.26
N ILE A 174 -41.08 -20.57 -28.52
CA ILE A 174 -40.25 -20.89 -29.68
C ILE A 174 -38.89 -21.35 -29.16
N GLN A 175 -38.45 -22.53 -29.58
CA GLN A 175 -37.19 -23.10 -29.15
C GLN A 175 -36.29 -23.41 -30.35
N PHE A 176 -35.11 -22.80 -30.40
CA PHE A 176 -34.05 -23.10 -31.35
C PHE A 176 -33.00 -24.01 -30.73
N THR A 177 -32.53 -25.00 -31.49
CA THR A 177 -31.35 -25.81 -31.12
C THR A 177 -30.11 -25.35 -31.85
N SER A 178 -28.95 -25.89 -31.44
CA SER A 178 -27.67 -25.60 -32.05
C SER A 178 -27.66 -25.86 -33.55
N GLY A 179 -26.89 -25.04 -34.27
CA GLY A 179 -26.85 -25.02 -35.74
C GLY A 179 -27.94 -24.16 -36.39
N SER A 180 -28.86 -23.58 -35.61
CA SER A 180 -29.85 -22.65 -36.16
C SER A 180 -29.23 -21.29 -36.50
N SER A 181 -29.70 -20.68 -37.59
CA SER A 181 -29.27 -19.34 -38.02
C SER A 181 -30.42 -18.48 -38.53
N LEU A 182 -30.34 -17.18 -38.27
CA LEU A 182 -31.34 -16.17 -38.66
C LEU A 182 -30.63 -15.01 -39.36
N THR A 183 -30.94 -14.78 -40.63
CA THR A 183 -30.37 -13.67 -41.41
C THR A 183 -31.44 -12.68 -41.85
N ILE A 184 -31.19 -11.39 -41.62
CA ILE A 184 -32.07 -10.26 -42.00
C ILE A 184 -31.31 -9.25 -42.88
N PRO A 185 -31.04 -9.55 -44.17
CA PRO A 185 -30.14 -8.78 -45.02
C PRO A 185 -30.54 -7.30 -45.24
N GLY A 186 -31.82 -7.03 -45.47
CA GLY A 186 -32.30 -5.69 -45.88
C GLY A 186 -32.68 -4.75 -44.74
N GLY A 187 -32.80 -5.26 -43.51
CA GLY A 187 -33.47 -4.55 -42.42
C GLY A 187 -34.99 -4.40 -42.64
N GLY A 188 -35.66 -3.60 -41.81
CA GLY A 188 -37.11 -3.32 -41.93
C GLY A 188 -38.03 -3.95 -40.87
N VAL A 189 -37.49 -4.72 -39.93
CA VAL A 189 -38.21 -5.22 -38.75
C VAL A 189 -37.73 -4.50 -37.48
N PRO A 190 -38.62 -4.20 -36.51
CA PRO A 190 -38.23 -3.60 -35.24
C PRO A 190 -37.40 -4.55 -34.36
N SER A 191 -37.62 -5.88 -34.48
CA SER A 191 -36.75 -6.85 -33.82
C SER A 191 -36.67 -8.20 -34.53
N ALA A 192 -35.56 -8.92 -34.34
CA ALA A 192 -35.41 -10.27 -34.88
C ALA A 192 -36.17 -11.31 -34.04
N LEU A 193 -35.99 -11.28 -32.71
CA LEU A 193 -36.73 -12.11 -31.76
C LEU A 193 -37.60 -11.23 -30.86
N LEU A 194 -38.89 -11.56 -30.75
CA LEU A 194 -39.83 -10.90 -29.85
C LEU A 194 -40.55 -11.91 -28.95
N ALA A 195 -40.35 -11.80 -27.65
CA ALA A 195 -41.20 -12.42 -26.64
C ALA A 195 -42.10 -11.35 -26.03
N ASP A 196 -43.41 -11.43 -26.29
CA ASP A 196 -44.38 -10.43 -25.88
C ASP A 196 -45.51 -11.07 -25.06
N GLY A 197 -45.69 -10.57 -23.84
CA GLY A 197 -46.73 -11.00 -22.91
C GLY A 197 -46.26 -12.04 -21.91
N ALA A 198 -47.02 -12.15 -20.82
CA ALA A 198 -46.73 -13.09 -19.74
C ALA A 198 -46.64 -14.53 -20.25
N ARG A 199 -45.58 -15.25 -19.80
CA ARG A 199 -45.26 -16.65 -20.16
C ARG A 199 -44.81 -16.85 -21.61
N SER A 200 -44.74 -15.82 -22.44
CA SER A 200 -44.15 -15.92 -23.79
C SER A 200 -42.64 -16.14 -23.69
N ARG A 201 -42.13 -17.16 -24.39
CA ARG A 201 -40.73 -17.60 -24.23
C ARG A 201 -40.06 -17.85 -25.57
N ILE A 202 -38.83 -17.34 -25.70
CA ILE A 202 -37.90 -17.78 -26.74
C ILE A 202 -36.68 -18.39 -26.08
N ILE A 203 -36.35 -19.62 -26.45
CA ILE A 203 -35.16 -20.33 -25.97
C ILE A 203 -34.29 -20.60 -27.19
N ALA A 204 -33.03 -20.21 -27.16
CA ALA A 204 -32.12 -20.47 -28.25
C ALA A 204 -30.76 -20.95 -27.74
N ASP A 205 -30.37 -22.14 -28.18
CA ASP A 205 -29.07 -22.74 -27.91
C ASP A 205 -28.24 -22.73 -29.21
N GLY A 206 -27.06 -22.10 -29.19
CA GLY A 206 -26.18 -21.99 -30.35
C GLY A 206 -26.74 -21.23 -31.56
N LEU A 207 -27.68 -20.30 -31.36
CA LEU A 207 -28.30 -19.53 -32.43
C LEU A 207 -27.37 -18.42 -32.92
N SER A 208 -27.20 -18.31 -34.25
CA SER A 208 -26.51 -17.19 -34.89
C SER A 208 -27.51 -16.22 -35.51
N LEU A 209 -27.48 -14.95 -35.08
CA LEU A 209 -28.28 -13.87 -35.62
C LEU A 209 -27.39 -12.89 -36.40
N SER A 210 -27.70 -12.68 -37.68
CA SER A 210 -27.03 -11.71 -38.55
C SER A 210 -28.03 -10.70 -39.09
N MET A 211 -27.89 -9.44 -38.70
CA MET A 211 -28.76 -8.34 -39.12
C MET A 211 -28.06 -7.40 -40.09
N GLY A 212 -28.81 -6.89 -41.06
CA GLY A 212 -28.37 -5.96 -42.09
C GLY A 212 -28.13 -4.54 -41.59
N GLY A 213 -27.95 -3.60 -42.52
CA GLY A 213 -27.45 -2.24 -42.25
C GLY A 213 -28.47 -1.12 -42.05
N SER A 214 -29.77 -1.39 -41.84
CA SER A 214 -30.80 -0.32 -41.83
C SER A 214 -30.78 0.59 -40.60
N GLY A 215 -30.14 0.15 -39.50
CA GLY A 215 -30.20 0.83 -38.19
C GLY A 215 -31.54 0.64 -37.47
N GLY A 216 -31.58 0.95 -36.17
CA GLY A 216 -32.78 0.91 -35.34
C GLY A 216 -33.33 -0.50 -35.03
N ILE A 217 -32.54 -1.56 -35.25
CA ILE A 217 -32.99 -2.95 -35.08
C ILE A 217 -32.64 -3.44 -33.67
N THR A 218 -33.58 -4.13 -33.01
CA THR A 218 -33.29 -4.91 -31.78
C THR A 218 -33.10 -6.39 -32.09
N ALA A 219 -32.00 -7.03 -31.71
CA ALA A 219 -31.82 -8.46 -32.01
C ALA A 219 -32.79 -9.33 -31.19
N ALA A 220 -32.83 -9.14 -29.87
CA ALA A 220 -33.74 -9.86 -28.98
C ALA A 220 -34.49 -8.89 -28.07
N LYS A 221 -35.82 -8.89 -28.17
CA LYS A 221 -36.70 -8.04 -27.39
C LYS A 221 -37.65 -8.85 -26.52
N ALA A 222 -37.58 -8.65 -25.20
CA ALA A 222 -38.54 -9.16 -24.24
C ALA A 222 -39.40 -8.00 -23.71
N GLN A 223 -40.73 -8.10 -23.82
CA GLN A 223 -41.64 -7.07 -23.35
C GLN A 223 -42.90 -7.64 -22.70
N ALA A 224 -43.59 -6.82 -21.91
CA ALA A 224 -44.85 -7.14 -21.23
C ALA A 224 -44.84 -8.50 -20.46
N GLY A 225 -43.72 -8.84 -19.82
CA GLY A 225 -43.55 -10.09 -19.08
C GLY A 225 -43.02 -11.28 -19.91
N GLY A 226 -42.53 -11.02 -21.13
CA GLY A 226 -41.87 -12.03 -21.96
C GLY A 226 -40.47 -12.40 -21.46
N ASN A 227 -40.00 -13.59 -21.84
CA ASN A 227 -38.68 -14.10 -21.45
C ASN A 227 -37.91 -14.64 -22.66
N ILE A 228 -36.62 -14.28 -22.77
CA ILE A 228 -35.71 -14.83 -23.77
C ILE A 228 -34.50 -15.45 -23.07
N ARG A 229 -34.11 -16.65 -23.47
CA ARG A 229 -32.87 -17.29 -23.03
C ARG A 229 -32.00 -17.67 -24.23
N LEU A 230 -30.77 -17.17 -24.23
CA LEU A 230 -29.75 -17.41 -25.25
C LEU A 230 -28.56 -18.13 -24.61
N THR A 231 -28.02 -19.15 -25.28
CA THR A 231 -26.84 -19.91 -24.82
C THR A 231 -25.89 -20.14 -25.98
N SER A 232 -24.59 -19.85 -25.80
CA SER A 232 -23.50 -20.15 -26.75
C SER A 232 -23.72 -19.66 -28.21
N GLY A 233 -24.46 -18.57 -28.39
CA GLY A 233 -24.82 -18.01 -29.69
C GLY A 233 -24.04 -16.76 -30.09
N SER A 234 -24.37 -16.20 -31.26
CA SER A 234 -23.81 -14.93 -31.73
C SER A 234 -24.89 -13.98 -32.23
N ILE A 235 -24.70 -12.68 -31.96
CA ILE A 235 -25.52 -11.59 -32.46
C ILE A 235 -24.58 -10.63 -33.19
N GLY A 236 -24.83 -10.39 -34.48
CA GLY A 236 -24.03 -9.49 -35.30
C GLY A 236 -24.89 -8.53 -36.12
N PHE A 237 -24.43 -7.29 -36.23
CA PHE A 237 -25.01 -6.26 -37.09
C PHE A 237 -23.98 -5.85 -38.15
N SER A 238 -24.37 -5.79 -39.42
CA SER A 238 -23.47 -5.38 -40.50
C SER A 238 -23.39 -3.86 -40.71
N GLY A 239 -24.28 -3.08 -40.07
CA GLY A 239 -24.23 -1.61 -40.05
C GLY A 239 -25.49 -0.92 -39.52
N GLY A 240 -25.61 0.38 -39.79
CA GLY A 240 -26.67 1.23 -39.27
C GLY A 240 -26.42 1.68 -37.83
N GLY A 241 -27.12 2.74 -37.38
CA GLY A 241 -27.04 3.27 -36.00
C GLY A 241 -28.34 3.06 -35.23
N GLY A 242 -28.29 3.21 -33.90
CA GLY A 242 -29.43 3.01 -33.00
C GLY A 242 -29.86 1.54 -32.84
N ASN A 243 -28.99 0.60 -33.17
CA ASN A 243 -29.23 -0.82 -32.99
C ASN A 243 -29.13 -1.22 -31.52
N THR A 244 -29.82 -2.30 -31.13
CA THR A 244 -29.74 -2.85 -29.78
C THR A 244 -29.56 -4.36 -29.82
N GLY A 245 -28.54 -4.90 -29.16
CA GLY A 245 -28.35 -6.34 -29.07
C GLY A 245 -29.49 -7.01 -28.30
N LEU A 246 -29.58 -6.74 -27.01
CA LEU A 246 -30.64 -7.27 -26.13
C LEU A 246 -31.46 -6.11 -25.55
N SER A 247 -32.78 -6.24 -25.50
CA SER A 247 -33.66 -5.25 -24.88
C SER A 247 -34.77 -5.91 -24.06
N ALA A 248 -34.71 -5.75 -22.74
CA ALA A 248 -35.79 -6.13 -21.82
C ALA A 248 -36.52 -4.87 -21.36
N THR A 249 -37.82 -4.76 -21.67
CA THR A 249 -38.62 -3.58 -21.33
C THR A 249 -39.90 -3.96 -20.57
N GLY A 250 -40.14 -3.28 -19.45
CA GLY A 250 -41.33 -3.50 -18.61
C GLY A 250 -41.11 -4.54 -17.52
N THR A 251 -41.92 -4.45 -16.47
CA THR A 251 -41.87 -5.36 -15.31
C THR A 251 -42.02 -6.83 -15.73
N ASN A 252 -41.24 -7.71 -15.11
CA ASN A 252 -41.17 -9.16 -15.38
C ASN A 252 -40.64 -9.55 -16.78
N SER A 253 -40.29 -8.58 -17.63
CA SER A 253 -39.61 -8.88 -18.89
C SER A 253 -38.15 -9.19 -18.61
N SER A 254 -37.64 -10.30 -19.15
CA SER A 254 -36.28 -10.75 -18.85
C SER A 254 -35.55 -11.36 -20.04
N ILE A 255 -34.25 -11.11 -20.13
CA ILE A 255 -33.34 -11.77 -21.07
C ILE A 255 -32.18 -12.36 -20.31
N THR A 256 -31.87 -13.64 -20.53
CA THR A 256 -30.67 -14.30 -20.01
C THR A 256 -29.79 -14.75 -21.17
N ALA A 257 -28.53 -14.34 -21.19
CA ALA A 257 -27.56 -14.71 -22.22
C ALA A 257 -26.30 -15.30 -21.58
N ASN A 258 -26.02 -16.57 -21.86
CA ASN A 258 -24.86 -17.30 -21.34
C ASN A 258 -23.89 -17.64 -22.47
N GLY A 259 -22.65 -17.15 -22.40
CA GLY A 259 -21.61 -17.39 -23.41
C GLY A 259 -21.94 -16.83 -24.78
N VAL A 260 -22.75 -15.77 -24.86
CA VAL A 260 -23.18 -15.15 -26.12
C VAL A 260 -22.20 -14.06 -26.52
N VAL A 261 -21.83 -14.03 -27.81
CA VAL A 261 -21.03 -12.95 -28.40
C VAL A 261 -21.95 -11.95 -29.07
N ILE A 262 -21.93 -10.70 -28.61
CA ILE A 262 -22.76 -9.61 -29.13
C ILE A 262 -21.84 -8.58 -29.79
N LEU A 263 -22.00 -8.37 -31.08
CA LEU A 263 -21.30 -7.35 -31.86
C LEU A 263 -22.33 -6.40 -32.48
N VAL A 264 -22.47 -5.21 -31.90
CA VAL A 264 -23.39 -4.18 -32.37
C VAL A 264 -22.62 -3.06 -33.07
N GLY A 265 -23.01 -2.75 -34.31
CA GLY A 265 -22.74 -1.45 -34.91
C GLY A 265 -21.55 -1.35 -35.85
N THR A 266 -21.73 -0.38 -36.76
CA THR A 266 -20.73 0.52 -37.36
C THR A 266 -21.28 1.96 -37.46
N GLY A 267 -22.47 2.23 -36.89
CA GLY A 267 -23.18 3.52 -36.89
C GLY A 267 -23.18 4.18 -35.51
N GLY A 268 -23.92 5.28 -35.31
CA GLY A 268 -23.95 5.99 -34.01
C GLY A 268 -25.13 5.58 -33.12
N GLY A 269 -24.95 5.66 -31.80
CA GLY A 269 -26.02 5.48 -30.80
C GLY A 269 -26.44 4.04 -30.53
N ASP A 270 -25.56 3.07 -30.82
CA ASP A 270 -25.82 1.65 -30.64
C ASP A 270 -25.74 1.22 -29.15
N VAL A 271 -26.51 0.19 -28.78
CA VAL A 271 -26.58 -0.36 -27.41
C VAL A 271 -26.35 -1.87 -27.40
N GLY A 272 -25.43 -2.37 -26.59
CA GLY A 272 -25.18 -3.81 -26.45
C GLY A 272 -26.33 -4.54 -25.76
N ALA A 273 -26.61 -4.14 -24.52
CA ALA A 273 -27.73 -4.65 -23.71
C ALA A 273 -28.47 -3.51 -23.02
N ASN A 274 -29.80 -3.55 -23.08
CA ASN A 274 -30.70 -2.55 -22.54
C ASN A 274 -31.72 -3.18 -21.58
N ALA A 275 -31.82 -2.63 -20.38
CA ALA A 275 -32.88 -2.88 -19.41
C ALA A 275 -33.65 -1.59 -19.16
N ASP A 276 -34.94 -1.59 -19.46
CA ASP A 276 -35.77 -0.38 -19.40
C ASP A 276 -37.10 -0.62 -18.69
N SER A 277 -37.61 0.41 -18.00
CA SER A 277 -38.93 0.41 -17.38
C SER A 277 -39.23 -0.83 -16.48
N GLY A 278 -38.25 -1.29 -15.71
CA GLY A 278 -38.38 -2.46 -14.82
C GLY A 278 -37.98 -3.81 -15.45
N GLY A 279 -37.36 -3.79 -16.63
CA GLY A 279 -36.85 -5.00 -17.30
C GLY A 279 -35.52 -5.49 -16.72
N HIS A 280 -35.21 -6.76 -16.97
CA HIS A 280 -34.00 -7.40 -16.47
C HIS A 280 -33.17 -8.08 -17.57
N VAL A 281 -31.87 -7.82 -17.60
CA VAL A 281 -30.92 -8.55 -18.47
C VAL A 281 -29.84 -9.19 -17.62
N ALA A 282 -29.59 -10.48 -17.83
CA ALA A 282 -28.52 -11.23 -17.16
C ALA A 282 -27.56 -11.80 -18.20
N LEU A 283 -26.28 -11.47 -18.05
CA LEU A 283 -25.19 -11.88 -18.92
C LEU A 283 -24.18 -12.71 -18.10
N THR A 284 -23.72 -13.84 -18.64
CA THR A 284 -22.68 -14.67 -18.00
C THR A 284 -21.71 -15.19 -19.05
N GLY A 285 -20.43 -14.85 -18.93
CA GLY A 285 -19.44 -15.11 -19.96
C GLY A 285 -19.75 -14.38 -21.28
N GLY A 286 -19.00 -14.72 -22.34
CA GLY A 286 -19.17 -14.09 -23.65
C GLY A 286 -18.65 -12.65 -23.70
N SER A 287 -19.17 -11.87 -24.64
CA SER A 287 -18.71 -10.48 -24.84
C SER A 287 -19.79 -9.58 -25.43
N VAL A 288 -19.68 -8.29 -25.10
CA VAL A 288 -20.49 -7.21 -25.67
C VAL A 288 -19.54 -6.20 -26.30
N SER A 289 -19.51 -6.16 -27.62
CA SER A 289 -18.71 -5.22 -28.40
C SER A 289 -19.63 -4.26 -29.14
N VAL A 290 -19.49 -2.97 -28.89
CA VAL A 290 -20.25 -1.93 -29.60
C VAL A 290 -19.27 -0.99 -30.29
N GLN A 291 -19.37 -0.89 -31.61
CA GLN A 291 -18.41 -0.17 -32.44
C GLN A 291 -19.15 0.82 -33.34
N GLY A 292 -18.69 2.07 -33.46
CA GLY A 292 -19.52 3.03 -34.15
C GLY A 292 -19.07 4.48 -34.29
N GLY A 293 -20.05 5.31 -34.66
CA GLY A 293 -19.91 6.71 -35.05
C GLY A 293 -19.99 7.71 -33.89
N GLY A 294 -20.38 7.28 -32.68
CA GLY A 294 -20.49 8.07 -31.46
C GLY A 294 -21.80 7.81 -30.69
N GLY A 295 -21.76 7.91 -29.36
CA GLY A 295 -22.90 7.72 -28.48
C GLY A 295 -23.16 6.26 -28.10
N GLU A 296 -22.19 5.37 -28.32
CA GLU A 296 -22.32 3.94 -28.06
C GLU A 296 -22.44 3.62 -26.57
N LYS A 297 -23.22 2.59 -26.24
CA LYS A 297 -23.44 2.07 -24.88
C LYS A 297 -23.24 0.57 -24.82
N GLY A 298 -22.39 0.08 -23.93
CA GLY A 298 -22.25 -1.36 -23.71
C GLY A 298 -23.49 -1.92 -23.00
N LEU A 299 -23.64 -1.55 -21.73
CA LEU A 299 -24.77 -1.93 -20.88
C LEU A 299 -25.55 -0.67 -20.48
N GLN A 300 -26.86 -0.66 -20.69
CA GLN A 300 -27.72 0.46 -20.35
C GLN A 300 -28.88 0.01 -19.45
N ALA A 301 -28.98 0.59 -18.25
CA ALA A 301 -30.12 0.42 -17.36
C ALA A 301 -30.84 1.76 -17.16
N ASN A 302 -32.11 1.83 -17.53
CA ASN A 302 -32.91 3.05 -17.48
C ASN A 302 -34.24 2.84 -16.74
N GLY A 303 -34.49 3.67 -15.74
CA GLY A 303 -35.73 3.65 -14.96
C GLY A 303 -35.65 2.75 -13.73
N ALA A 304 -36.45 3.09 -12.72
CA ALA A 304 -36.50 2.36 -11.46
C ALA A 304 -36.90 0.89 -11.68
N GLY A 305 -36.18 -0.01 -11.01
CA GLY A 305 -36.39 -1.46 -11.13
C GLY A 305 -35.74 -2.10 -12.36
N SER A 306 -35.19 -1.33 -13.29
CA SER A 306 -34.40 -1.89 -14.40
C SER A 306 -33.04 -2.36 -13.88
N LEU A 307 -32.64 -3.59 -14.21
CA LEU A 307 -31.37 -4.17 -13.75
C LEU A 307 -30.64 -4.91 -14.88
N ILE A 308 -29.34 -4.67 -14.99
CA ILE A 308 -28.42 -5.53 -15.75
C ILE A 308 -27.44 -6.20 -14.78
N THR A 309 -27.31 -7.52 -14.87
CA THR A 309 -26.25 -8.28 -14.19
C THR A 309 -25.29 -8.85 -15.23
N ALA A 310 -23.98 -8.75 -15.02
CA ALA A 310 -22.96 -9.26 -15.94
C ALA A 310 -21.80 -9.93 -15.19
N SER A 311 -21.68 -11.25 -15.30
CA SER A 311 -20.58 -12.02 -14.70
C SER A 311 -19.60 -12.48 -15.78
N ASP A 312 -18.31 -12.17 -15.62
CA ASP A 312 -17.22 -12.57 -16.54
C ASP A 312 -17.44 -12.15 -17.99
N VAL A 313 -18.06 -10.98 -18.20
CA VAL A 313 -18.35 -10.42 -19.52
C VAL A 313 -17.28 -9.40 -19.88
N ALA A 314 -16.74 -9.50 -21.11
CA ALA A 314 -15.92 -8.45 -21.68
C ALA A 314 -16.80 -7.43 -22.43
N VAL A 315 -16.83 -6.18 -21.96
CA VAL A 315 -17.56 -5.06 -22.60
C VAL A 315 -16.56 -4.15 -23.30
N ASN A 316 -16.63 -4.03 -24.62
CA ASN A 316 -15.67 -3.27 -25.43
C ASN A 316 -16.38 -2.25 -26.31
N ILE A 317 -16.13 -0.97 -26.07
CA ILE A 317 -16.80 0.13 -26.76
C ILE A 317 -15.79 0.97 -27.52
N THR A 318 -15.97 1.09 -28.83
CA THR A 318 -15.17 1.97 -29.69
C THR A 318 -16.08 2.91 -30.47
N GLY A 319 -15.67 4.17 -30.56
CA GLY A 319 -16.40 5.17 -31.33
C GLY A 319 -15.84 6.57 -31.15
N SER A 320 -16.51 7.57 -31.74
CA SER A 320 -15.93 8.90 -31.86
C SER A 320 -16.05 9.77 -30.60
N ASN A 321 -17.20 9.77 -29.93
CA ASN A 321 -17.45 10.56 -28.72
C ASN A 321 -18.70 10.09 -27.96
N GLY A 322 -18.82 10.56 -26.71
CA GLY A 322 -20.05 10.39 -25.93
C GLY A 322 -20.34 8.96 -25.52
N ASN A 323 -19.33 8.09 -25.49
CA ASN A 323 -19.47 6.66 -25.24
C ASN A 323 -19.61 6.32 -23.76
N ALA A 324 -20.21 5.17 -23.46
CA ALA A 324 -20.21 4.62 -22.11
C ALA A 324 -20.10 3.10 -22.11
N GLY A 325 -19.20 2.57 -21.29
CA GLY A 325 -19.10 1.13 -21.07
C GLY A 325 -20.37 0.61 -20.38
N VAL A 326 -20.66 1.16 -19.21
CA VAL A 326 -21.93 0.98 -18.50
C VAL A 326 -22.63 2.32 -18.31
N TYR A 327 -23.95 2.34 -18.45
CA TYR A 327 -24.77 3.54 -18.35
C TYR A 327 -26.01 3.29 -17.51
N ALA A 328 -25.97 3.70 -16.24
CA ALA A 328 -27.08 3.57 -15.30
C ALA A 328 -27.76 4.92 -15.11
N ARG A 329 -29.08 4.99 -15.31
CA ARG A 329 -29.82 6.26 -15.18
C ARG A 329 -31.24 6.12 -14.67
N ASN A 330 -31.77 7.23 -14.14
CA ASN A 330 -33.16 7.35 -13.69
C ASN A 330 -33.56 6.24 -12.69
N GLY A 331 -32.65 5.89 -11.76
CA GLY A 331 -32.85 4.80 -10.79
C GLY A 331 -32.58 3.38 -11.32
N GLY A 332 -32.06 3.21 -12.53
CA GLY A 332 -31.62 1.91 -13.06
C GLY A 332 -30.35 1.41 -12.36
N GLY A 333 -30.20 0.09 -12.27
CA GLY A 333 -29.06 -0.60 -11.66
C GLY A 333 -28.25 -1.43 -12.65
N ILE A 334 -26.93 -1.44 -12.48
CA ILE A 334 -26.02 -2.35 -13.18
C ILE A 334 -25.12 -3.01 -12.13
N GLU A 335 -24.95 -4.32 -12.24
CA GLU A 335 -24.08 -5.12 -11.37
C GLU A 335 -23.12 -5.95 -12.24
N THR A 336 -21.83 -5.85 -11.97
CA THR A 336 -20.81 -6.65 -12.67
C THR A 336 -19.92 -7.42 -11.70
N THR A 337 -19.56 -8.63 -12.08
CA THR A 337 -18.62 -9.48 -11.33
C THR A 337 -17.58 -10.06 -12.28
N GLY A 338 -16.30 -9.87 -12.02
CA GLY A 338 -15.22 -10.26 -12.95
C GLY A 338 -15.27 -9.50 -14.29
N GLY A 339 -14.58 -10.03 -15.30
CA GLY A 339 -14.59 -9.46 -16.65
C GLY A 339 -13.92 -8.08 -16.77
N SER A 340 -14.30 -7.33 -17.81
CA SER A 340 -13.71 -6.02 -18.09
C SER A 340 -14.66 -5.07 -18.81
N VAL A 341 -14.44 -3.77 -18.62
CA VAL A 341 -15.10 -2.68 -19.35
C VAL A 341 -14.04 -1.81 -19.98
N SER A 342 -13.97 -1.82 -21.31
CA SER A 342 -13.08 -0.96 -22.09
C SER A 342 -13.89 0.00 -22.95
N VAL A 343 -13.57 1.29 -22.87
CA VAL A 343 -14.21 2.34 -23.66
C VAL A 343 -13.19 3.30 -24.26
N VAL A 344 -13.44 3.70 -25.50
CA VAL A 344 -12.72 4.76 -26.19
C VAL A 344 -13.65 5.95 -26.38
N ASN A 345 -13.14 7.15 -26.09
CA ASN A 345 -13.83 8.43 -26.20
C ASN A 345 -15.12 8.52 -25.36
N GLY A 346 -15.05 8.11 -24.10
CA GLY A 346 -16.20 8.07 -23.20
C GLY A 346 -15.88 7.55 -21.80
N ALA A 347 -16.91 7.40 -20.96
CA ALA A 347 -16.74 6.99 -19.57
C ALA A 347 -16.86 5.46 -19.38
N GLY A 348 -16.01 4.87 -18.54
CA GLY A 348 -16.12 3.45 -18.20
C GLY A 348 -17.48 3.14 -17.57
N GLY A 349 -17.85 3.92 -16.55
CA GLY A 349 -19.21 4.04 -16.04
C GLY A 349 -19.76 5.46 -16.15
N LEU A 350 -20.94 5.61 -16.74
CA LEU A 350 -21.72 6.84 -16.76
C LEU A 350 -22.95 6.67 -15.85
N LEU A 351 -23.11 7.52 -14.84
CA LEU A 351 -24.22 7.47 -13.91
C LEU A 351 -24.98 8.80 -13.89
N GLN A 352 -26.30 8.73 -14.05
CA GLN A 352 -27.18 9.90 -14.12
C GLN A 352 -28.45 9.73 -13.32
N ASN A 353 -29.05 10.82 -12.81
CA ASN A 353 -30.42 10.83 -12.30
C ASN A 353 -30.70 9.69 -11.27
N GLY A 354 -29.77 9.48 -10.34
CA GLY A 354 -29.87 8.43 -9.32
C GLY A 354 -29.60 7.00 -9.79
N GLY A 355 -28.87 6.81 -10.90
CA GLY A 355 -28.39 5.50 -11.32
C GLY A 355 -27.50 4.83 -10.26
N SER A 356 -27.49 3.49 -10.26
CA SER A 356 -26.68 2.69 -9.35
C SER A 356 -25.78 1.70 -10.08
N LEU A 357 -24.56 1.53 -9.58
CA LEU A 357 -23.56 0.63 -10.13
C LEU A 357 -22.84 -0.13 -9.02
N THR A 358 -22.76 -1.44 -9.15
CA THR A 358 -21.90 -2.28 -8.32
C THR A 358 -20.96 -3.05 -9.24
N MET A 359 -19.65 -3.01 -8.97
CA MET A 359 -18.66 -3.78 -9.71
C MET A 359 -17.72 -4.47 -8.72
N ASP A 360 -17.53 -5.78 -8.89
CA ASP A 360 -16.62 -6.60 -8.10
C ASP A 360 -15.68 -7.38 -9.00
N GLY A 361 -14.38 -7.11 -8.95
CA GLY A 361 -13.40 -7.79 -9.82
C GLY A 361 -13.43 -7.38 -11.29
N THR A 362 -14.23 -6.37 -11.67
CA THR A 362 -14.30 -5.87 -13.05
C THR A 362 -13.26 -4.78 -13.30
N HIS A 363 -12.37 -4.97 -14.26
CA HIS A 363 -11.35 -3.97 -14.62
C HIS A 363 -11.90 -2.92 -15.59
N VAL A 364 -11.65 -1.63 -15.33
CA VAL A 364 -12.15 -0.51 -16.13
C VAL A 364 -11.00 0.21 -16.84
N THR A 365 -11.10 0.30 -18.17
CA THR A 365 -10.18 1.06 -19.01
C THR A 365 -10.95 2.08 -19.84
N ALA A 366 -10.70 3.36 -19.61
CA ALA A 366 -11.28 4.47 -20.37
C ALA A 366 -10.17 5.28 -21.04
N SER A 367 -10.25 5.46 -22.36
CA SER A 367 -9.20 6.10 -23.15
C SER A 367 -9.77 7.15 -24.11
N GLY A 368 -8.89 7.98 -24.68
CA GLY A 368 -9.27 9.03 -25.61
C GLY A 368 -9.98 10.23 -24.95
N ASN A 369 -10.74 10.99 -25.74
CA ASN A 369 -11.41 12.21 -25.30
C ASN A 369 -12.59 11.90 -24.37
N GLY A 370 -12.63 12.49 -23.18
CA GLY A 370 -13.64 12.17 -22.17
C GLY A 370 -13.48 10.76 -21.58
N GLY A 371 -12.28 10.19 -21.65
CA GLY A 371 -11.87 8.90 -21.07
C GLY A 371 -11.84 8.90 -19.55
N PHE A 372 -12.98 9.17 -18.91
CA PHE A 372 -13.14 9.09 -17.45
C PHE A 372 -13.35 7.64 -17.03
N GLY A 373 -12.75 7.23 -15.90
CA GLY A 373 -13.07 5.92 -15.31
C GLY A 373 -14.58 5.83 -15.01
N PHE A 374 -15.06 6.80 -14.22
CA PHE A 374 -16.46 7.00 -13.90
C PHE A 374 -16.85 8.47 -14.02
N ARG A 375 -17.99 8.74 -14.63
CA ARG A 375 -18.59 10.06 -14.75
C ARG A 375 -19.98 10.07 -14.12
N PHE A 376 -20.22 11.08 -13.30
CA PHE A 376 -21.49 11.35 -12.65
C PHE A 376 -21.97 12.73 -13.10
N ASP A 377 -23.13 12.77 -13.73
CA ASP A 377 -23.77 14.00 -14.19
C ASP A 377 -25.30 13.87 -14.09
N GLY A 378 -26.03 14.95 -14.38
CA GLY A 378 -27.47 14.98 -14.16
C GLY A 378 -27.86 15.04 -12.67
N GLY A 379 -29.16 15.13 -12.40
CA GLY A 379 -29.67 15.28 -11.02
C GLY A 379 -29.59 13.97 -10.21
N GLY A 380 -30.17 13.97 -9.01
CA GLY A 380 -30.28 12.78 -8.17
C GLY A 380 -28.97 12.33 -7.52
N ASN A 381 -29.06 11.35 -6.61
CA ASN A 381 -27.90 10.80 -5.90
C ASN A 381 -27.50 9.45 -6.52
N ALA A 382 -26.48 9.48 -7.38
CA ALA A 382 -25.92 8.30 -8.00
C ALA A 382 -25.04 7.53 -7.02
N LYS A 383 -25.04 6.19 -7.12
CA LYS A 383 -24.30 5.31 -6.20
C LYS A 383 -23.39 4.38 -6.99
N THR A 384 -22.12 4.33 -6.62
CA THR A 384 -21.17 3.37 -7.18
C THR A 384 -20.44 2.66 -6.05
N GLN A 385 -20.49 1.33 -6.07
CA GLN A 385 -19.61 0.46 -5.28
C GLN A 385 -18.64 -0.25 -6.22
N TYR A 386 -17.34 -0.02 -6.04
CA TYR A 386 -16.29 -0.58 -6.90
C TYR A 386 -15.30 -1.33 -6.04
N SER A 387 -15.09 -2.62 -6.33
CA SER A 387 -14.26 -3.49 -5.51
C SER A 387 -13.38 -4.43 -6.32
N ASN A 388 -12.23 -4.78 -5.77
CA ASN A 388 -11.29 -5.77 -6.32
C ASN A 388 -10.86 -5.50 -7.78
N GLY A 389 -10.91 -4.23 -8.21
CA GLY A 389 -10.74 -3.84 -9.59
C GLY A 389 -9.66 -2.77 -9.79
N THR A 390 -9.27 -2.57 -11.05
CA THR A 390 -8.31 -1.56 -11.46
C THR A 390 -8.95 -0.55 -12.41
N ILE A 391 -8.61 0.73 -12.22
CA ILE A 391 -9.08 1.84 -13.07
C ILE A 391 -7.89 2.40 -13.84
N THR A 392 -7.99 2.38 -15.17
CA THR A 392 -7.08 3.08 -16.09
C THR A 392 -7.89 4.10 -16.89
N ALA A 393 -7.58 5.39 -16.74
CA ALA A 393 -8.31 6.49 -17.35
C ALA A 393 -7.33 7.49 -18.00
N SER A 394 -7.64 7.96 -19.21
CA SER A 394 -6.94 9.10 -19.85
C SER A 394 -7.38 10.47 -19.30
N SER A 395 -8.42 10.48 -18.47
CA SER A 395 -8.90 11.64 -17.69
C SER A 395 -8.99 11.25 -16.21
N ALA A 396 -9.88 11.87 -15.42
CA ALA A 396 -10.04 11.53 -14.01
C ALA A 396 -10.53 10.09 -13.80
N SER A 397 -10.14 9.46 -12.67
CA SER A 397 -10.78 8.19 -12.26
C SER A 397 -12.25 8.41 -11.96
N PHE A 398 -12.59 9.49 -11.27
CA PHE A 398 -13.95 9.89 -10.94
C PHE A 398 -14.17 11.36 -11.29
N SER A 399 -15.18 11.66 -12.10
CA SER A 399 -15.60 13.03 -12.43
C SER A 399 -17.06 13.24 -12.06
N VAL A 400 -17.32 14.17 -11.15
CA VAL A 400 -18.66 14.52 -10.67
C VAL A 400 -18.97 15.94 -11.11
N GLN A 401 -19.95 16.09 -12.01
CA GLN A 401 -20.26 17.33 -12.70
C GLN A 401 -21.71 17.74 -12.43
N GLY A 402 -21.92 18.57 -11.41
CA GLY A 402 -23.26 19.05 -11.03
C GLY A 402 -24.23 17.97 -10.56
N ALA A 403 -23.70 16.83 -10.10
CA ALA A 403 -24.45 15.70 -9.57
C ALA A 403 -24.11 15.44 -8.10
N ALA A 404 -24.96 14.65 -7.42
CA ALA A 404 -24.60 14.03 -6.15
C ALA A 404 -24.11 12.59 -6.41
N ALA A 405 -22.95 12.23 -5.88
CA ALA A 405 -22.33 10.93 -6.09
C ALA A 405 -21.84 10.33 -4.77
N ASN A 406 -22.30 9.11 -4.48
CA ASN A 406 -21.77 8.26 -3.41
C ASN A 406 -20.88 7.19 -4.04
N ILE A 407 -19.57 7.32 -3.83
CA ILE A 407 -18.52 6.47 -4.40
C ILE A 407 -17.89 5.69 -3.24
N GLY A 408 -18.10 4.38 -3.20
CA GLY A 408 -17.42 3.49 -2.26
C GLY A 408 -16.44 2.58 -2.99
N LEU A 409 -15.23 2.50 -2.47
CA LEU A 409 -14.13 1.69 -3.00
C LEU A 409 -13.66 0.69 -1.94
N THR A 410 -13.40 -0.54 -2.37
CA THR A 410 -12.78 -1.56 -1.51
C THR A 410 -11.74 -2.33 -2.30
N ASN A 411 -10.51 -2.44 -1.80
CA ASN A 411 -9.42 -3.14 -2.49
C ASN A 411 -9.27 -2.70 -3.97
N THR A 412 -9.28 -1.39 -4.20
CA THR A 412 -9.26 -0.79 -5.54
C THR A 412 -7.90 -0.18 -5.86
N ILE A 413 -7.46 -0.33 -7.11
CA ILE A 413 -6.26 0.36 -7.63
C ILE A 413 -6.68 1.44 -8.64
N ALA A 414 -6.48 2.71 -8.28
CA ALA A 414 -6.79 3.86 -9.13
C ALA A 414 -5.55 4.76 -9.25
N THR A 415 -4.58 4.34 -10.07
CA THR A 415 -3.26 4.99 -10.16
C THR A 415 -2.89 5.51 -11.55
N ALA A 416 -3.58 5.08 -12.61
CA ALA A 416 -3.37 5.52 -13.98
C ALA A 416 -4.55 6.39 -14.43
N ASN A 417 -4.52 7.69 -14.11
CA ASN A 417 -5.70 8.57 -14.23
C ASN A 417 -5.37 10.01 -14.63
N ASN A 418 -4.40 10.20 -15.52
CA ASN A 418 -3.93 11.51 -15.98
C ASN A 418 -3.77 12.53 -14.83
N ASN A 419 -3.17 12.05 -13.73
CA ASN A 419 -2.91 12.80 -12.50
C ASN A 419 -4.15 13.31 -11.73
N THR A 420 -5.36 12.88 -12.08
CA THR A 420 -6.61 13.31 -11.43
C THR A 420 -7.35 12.09 -10.87
N LEU A 421 -7.39 11.97 -9.56
CA LEU A 421 -8.14 10.92 -8.89
C LEU A 421 -9.64 11.26 -8.88
N LEU A 422 -9.99 12.44 -8.37
CA LEU A 422 -11.37 12.90 -8.21
C LEU A 422 -11.49 14.37 -8.63
N ASP A 423 -12.43 14.69 -9.51
CA ASP A 423 -12.81 16.07 -9.84
C ASP A 423 -14.29 16.26 -9.55
N THR A 424 -14.61 17.08 -8.55
CA THR A 424 -15.98 17.47 -8.19
C THR A 424 -16.18 18.95 -8.52
N ASN A 425 -17.06 19.23 -9.48
CA ASN A 425 -17.26 20.56 -10.02
C ASN A 425 -18.74 20.84 -10.32
N SER A 426 -19.01 22.08 -10.78
CA SER A 426 -20.33 22.53 -11.22
C SER A 426 -21.42 22.38 -10.17
N SER A 427 -21.11 22.70 -8.90
CA SER A 427 -21.98 22.50 -7.74
C SER A 427 -22.30 21.03 -7.45
N GLY A 428 -21.38 20.12 -7.80
CA GLY A 428 -21.46 18.72 -7.44
C GLY A 428 -21.27 18.47 -5.95
N ASN A 429 -21.74 17.31 -5.48
CA ASN A 429 -21.57 16.85 -4.12
C ASN A 429 -21.09 15.39 -4.10
N THR A 430 -19.89 15.16 -3.57
CA THR A 430 -19.28 13.83 -3.57
C THR A 430 -19.10 13.30 -2.16
N ILE A 431 -19.53 12.07 -1.92
CA ILE A 431 -19.06 11.22 -0.82
C ILE A 431 -18.13 10.18 -1.44
N PHE A 432 -16.86 10.21 -1.06
CA PHE A 432 -15.83 9.30 -1.54
C PHE A 432 -15.30 8.51 -0.33
N ASP A 433 -15.64 7.24 -0.24
CA ASP A 433 -15.23 6.33 0.84
C ASP A 433 -14.33 5.24 0.27
N ALA A 434 -13.07 5.21 0.65
CA ALA A 434 -12.10 4.23 0.16
C ALA A 434 -11.52 3.41 1.30
N GLN A 435 -11.54 2.10 1.11
CA GLN A 435 -11.08 1.11 2.08
C GLN A 435 -10.09 0.16 1.39
N GLU A 436 -8.97 -0.16 2.06
CA GLU A 436 -7.94 -1.07 1.54
C GLU A 436 -7.45 -0.73 0.12
N SER A 437 -7.50 0.54 -0.27
CA SER A 437 -7.30 0.95 -1.67
C SER A 437 -5.96 1.63 -1.91
N THR A 438 -5.43 1.49 -3.13
CA THR A 438 -4.23 2.20 -3.59
C THR A 438 -4.62 3.27 -4.61
N LEU A 439 -4.50 4.53 -4.22
CA LEU A 439 -4.98 5.69 -4.95
C LEU A 439 -3.83 6.62 -5.28
N ARG A 440 -3.77 7.15 -6.50
CA ARG A 440 -2.78 8.17 -6.90
C ARG A 440 -3.45 9.25 -7.72
N GLY A 441 -3.08 10.51 -7.50
CA GLY A 441 -3.61 11.65 -8.25
C GLY A 441 -4.11 12.78 -7.37
N VAL A 442 -4.52 13.86 -8.02
CA VAL A 442 -5.11 15.07 -7.41
C VAL A 442 -6.58 14.85 -7.11
N ILE A 443 -7.04 15.38 -5.96
CA ILE A 443 -8.45 15.62 -5.69
C ILE A 443 -8.74 17.11 -5.92
N SER A 444 -9.72 17.43 -6.75
CA SER A 444 -10.11 18.80 -7.07
C SER A 444 -11.58 19.03 -6.73
N THR A 445 -11.84 20.02 -5.91
CA THR A 445 -13.19 20.44 -5.50
C THR A 445 -13.34 21.93 -5.75
N ARG A 446 -14.19 22.30 -6.72
CA ARG A 446 -14.34 23.70 -7.19
C ARG A 446 -15.80 24.13 -7.20
N GLY A 447 -16.14 25.12 -6.36
CA GLY A 447 -17.52 25.61 -6.21
C GLY A 447 -18.53 24.49 -5.89
N SER A 448 -18.06 23.46 -5.18
CA SER A 448 -18.69 22.15 -4.98
C SER A 448 -18.28 21.59 -3.62
N THR A 449 -18.82 20.43 -3.21
CA THR A 449 -18.46 19.77 -1.95
C THR A 449 -17.93 18.36 -2.14
N SER A 450 -16.90 17.99 -1.39
CA SER A 450 -16.38 16.62 -1.36
C SER A 450 -16.03 16.18 0.06
N THR A 451 -16.57 15.02 0.45
CA THR A 451 -16.22 14.34 1.70
C THR A 451 -15.42 13.10 1.35
N VAL A 452 -14.15 13.08 1.71
CA VAL A 452 -13.20 12.00 1.41
C VAL A 452 -12.91 11.24 2.71
N THR A 453 -13.19 9.94 2.72
CA THR A 453 -12.88 9.05 3.84
C THR A 453 -11.88 8.01 3.36
N LEU A 454 -10.75 7.91 4.05
CA LEU A 454 -9.71 6.91 3.83
C LEU A 454 -9.67 5.98 5.04
N GLY A 455 -10.01 4.72 4.82
CA GLY A 455 -10.09 3.68 5.86
C GLY A 455 -9.23 2.47 5.54
N GLN A 456 -8.98 1.64 6.56
CA GLN A 456 -8.41 0.29 6.42
C GLN A 456 -7.15 0.23 5.55
N ASN A 457 -6.05 0.87 5.94
CA ASN A 457 -4.78 0.87 5.21
C ASN A 457 -4.85 1.44 3.78
N THR A 458 -5.82 2.30 3.46
CA THR A 458 -5.84 2.99 2.17
C THR A 458 -4.63 3.90 2.04
N VAL A 459 -3.99 3.89 0.88
CA VAL A 459 -2.86 4.77 0.55
C VAL A 459 -3.30 5.72 -0.55
N TRP A 460 -3.26 7.03 -0.26
CA TRP A 460 -3.43 8.07 -1.25
C TRP A 460 -2.11 8.80 -1.50
N THR A 461 -1.51 8.58 -2.68
CA THR A 461 -0.37 9.35 -3.16
C THR A 461 -0.85 10.60 -3.89
N MET A 462 -0.76 11.74 -3.22
CA MET A 462 -1.12 13.06 -3.73
C MET A 462 0.02 13.62 -4.59
N THR A 463 -0.23 13.76 -5.88
CA THR A 463 0.79 14.10 -6.89
C THR A 463 0.81 15.58 -7.28
N GLY A 464 -0.19 16.36 -6.86
CA GLY A 464 -0.27 17.82 -7.03
C GLY A 464 -1.15 18.45 -5.96
N ASN A 465 -1.31 19.77 -6.01
CA ASN A 465 -2.20 20.49 -5.10
C ASN A 465 -3.61 19.92 -5.18
N SER A 466 -4.20 19.62 -4.03
CA SER A 466 -5.54 19.05 -3.93
C SER A 466 -6.45 19.91 -3.08
N THR A 467 -7.73 19.94 -3.43
CA THR A 467 -8.78 20.64 -2.68
C THR A 467 -9.94 19.69 -2.38
N ALA A 468 -10.34 19.63 -1.11
CA ALA A 468 -11.48 18.85 -0.63
C ALA A 468 -12.32 19.66 0.38
N THR A 469 -13.54 19.25 0.70
CA THR A 469 -14.30 19.92 1.78
C THR A 469 -13.96 19.30 3.13
N THR A 470 -14.06 17.98 3.22
CA THR A 470 -13.72 17.21 4.43
C THR A 470 -12.83 16.04 4.05
N VAL A 471 -11.78 15.80 4.83
CA VAL A 471 -10.94 14.60 4.72
C VAL A 471 -10.87 13.89 6.07
N ALA A 472 -11.32 12.65 6.12
CA ALA A 472 -11.15 11.75 7.26
C ALA A 472 -10.07 10.70 6.92
N ASN A 473 -9.02 10.63 7.74
CA ASN A 473 -7.91 9.70 7.58
C ASN A 473 -7.87 8.73 8.77
N SER A 474 -8.45 7.55 8.59
CA SER A 474 -8.61 6.53 9.63
C SER A 474 -7.73 5.32 9.33
N ALA A 475 -6.70 5.10 10.16
CA ALA A 475 -5.71 4.03 10.00
C ALA A 475 -5.24 3.87 8.53
N SER A 476 -4.96 4.99 7.87
CA SER A 476 -4.64 5.10 6.44
C SER A 476 -3.51 6.11 6.23
N GLN A 477 -2.99 6.24 5.00
CA GLN A 477 -1.84 7.09 4.69
C GLN A 477 -2.11 8.08 3.55
N ILE A 478 -1.80 9.35 3.79
CA ILE A 478 -1.71 10.39 2.78
C ILE A 478 -0.22 10.65 2.52
N ILE A 479 0.23 10.50 1.27
CA ILE A 479 1.62 10.67 0.86
C ILE A 479 1.70 11.82 -0.14
N TYR A 480 2.45 12.86 0.18
CA TYR A 480 2.76 13.92 -0.75
C TYR A 480 3.90 13.43 -1.64
N ALA A 481 3.67 13.37 -2.96
CA ALA A 481 4.71 12.94 -3.88
C ALA A 481 5.89 13.92 -3.85
N PRO A 482 7.15 13.45 -3.95
CA PRO A 482 8.33 14.31 -3.87
C PRO A 482 8.27 15.50 -4.83
N PRO A 483 8.85 16.66 -4.43
CA PRO A 483 8.97 17.81 -5.32
C PRO A 483 9.80 17.46 -6.56
N THR A 484 9.42 18.00 -7.72
CA THR A 484 10.15 17.82 -8.98
C THR A 484 10.90 19.07 -9.44
N GLY A 485 10.64 20.21 -8.80
CA GLY A 485 11.33 21.48 -9.05
C GLY A 485 12.47 21.73 -8.07
N ASP A 486 12.98 22.95 -8.05
CA ASP A 486 13.99 23.40 -7.08
C ASP A 486 13.45 23.27 -5.64
N PRO A 487 14.05 22.44 -4.78
CA PRO A 487 13.56 22.20 -3.41
C PRO A 487 13.70 23.43 -2.49
N THR A 488 14.46 24.46 -2.89
CA THR A 488 14.56 25.73 -2.16
C THR A 488 13.37 26.67 -2.40
N GLN A 489 12.46 26.32 -3.33
CA GLN A 489 11.30 27.14 -3.68
C GLN A 489 10.00 26.48 -3.19
N LEU A 490 9.14 27.27 -2.55
CA LEU A 490 7.83 26.79 -2.06
C LEU A 490 6.93 26.24 -3.17
N SER A 491 7.08 26.73 -4.41
CA SER A 491 6.31 26.27 -5.58
C SER A 491 6.56 24.82 -5.97
N SER A 492 7.65 24.20 -5.49
CA SER A 492 7.95 22.78 -5.72
C SER A 492 7.12 21.83 -4.86
N TYR A 493 6.55 22.34 -3.76
CA TYR A 493 5.80 21.58 -2.77
C TYR A 493 4.30 21.66 -3.01
N LYS A 494 3.56 20.76 -2.39
CA LYS A 494 2.15 20.53 -2.64
C LYS A 494 1.31 20.92 -1.43
N MET A 495 0.10 21.36 -1.71
CA MET A 495 -0.87 21.76 -0.70
C MET A 495 -2.12 20.88 -0.77
N LEU A 496 -2.58 20.40 0.39
CA LEU A 496 -3.93 19.88 0.58
C LEU A 496 -4.78 20.94 1.26
N THR A 497 -5.67 21.58 0.52
CA THR A 497 -6.61 22.57 1.08
C THR A 497 -7.95 21.92 1.39
N LEU A 498 -8.42 22.07 2.62
CA LEU A 498 -9.67 21.52 3.09
C LEU A 498 -10.35 22.44 4.11
N SER A 499 -11.64 22.22 4.40
CA SER A 499 -12.30 22.89 5.52
C SER A 499 -12.18 22.07 6.80
N ASN A 500 -12.44 20.76 6.73
CA ASN A 500 -12.39 19.89 7.90
C ASN A 500 -11.43 18.72 7.70
N TYR A 501 -10.64 18.43 8.72
CA TYR A 501 -9.76 17.26 8.78
C TYR A 501 -10.02 16.46 10.05
N VAL A 502 -10.15 15.14 9.91
CA VAL A 502 -10.33 14.24 11.05
C VAL A 502 -9.30 13.12 10.96
N GLY A 503 -8.36 13.11 11.90
CA GLY A 503 -7.38 12.03 12.04
C GLY A 503 -7.84 10.97 13.04
N ALA A 504 -7.80 9.69 12.67
CA ALA A 504 -8.04 8.58 13.58
C ALA A 504 -6.93 7.52 13.41
N GLY A 505 -5.74 7.82 13.94
CA GLY A 505 -4.55 6.99 13.73
C GLY A 505 -4.02 7.03 12.29
N GLY A 506 -4.40 8.07 11.53
CA GLY A 506 -3.92 8.31 10.19
C GLY A 506 -2.45 8.73 10.16
N ARG A 507 -1.79 8.50 9.02
CA ARG A 507 -0.42 8.96 8.75
C ARG A 507 -0.40 9.96 7.61
N MET A 508 0.48 10.95 7.69
CA MET A 508 0.76 11.90 6.62
C MET A 508 2.26 11.99 6.38
N ALA A 509 2.71 11.72 5.16
CA ALA A 509 4.11 11.85 4.77
C ALA A 509 4.29 13.10 3.90
N LEU A 510 5.10 14.04 4.40
CA LEU A 510 5.37 15.33 3.79
C LEU A 510 6.84 15.40 3.39
N ASN A 511 7.14 16.18 2.36
CA ASN A 511 8.48 16.56 1.98
C ASN A 511 8.75 17.98 2.49
N THR A 512 9.93 18.20 3.06
CA THR A 512 10.28 19.47 3.69
C THR A 512 11.75 19.77 3.43
N TYR A 513 12.05 21.01 3.04
CA TYR A 513 13.43 21.50 3.07
C TYR A 513 13.77 21.88 4.51
N LEU A 514 14.49 21.03 5.24
CA LEU A 514 14.79 21.27 6.65
C LEU A 514 15.90 22.32 6.82
N GLY A 515 15.50 23.58 7.00
CA GLY A 515 16.40 24.72 7.17
C GLY A 515 15.94 25.68 8.26
N THR A 516 16.12 26.98 8.04
CA THR A 516 15.69 28.04 8.97
C THR A 516 14.17 28.25 8.93
N ASP A 517 13.68 29.23 9.69
CA ASP A 517 12.29 29.68 9.62
C ASP A 517 11.84 29.95 8.18
N GLY A 518 10.58 29.61 7.87
CA GLY A 518 10.00 29.87 6.56
C GLY A 518 10.49 28.96 5.42
N SER A 519 11.30 27.94 5.71
CA SER A 519 11.76 26.99 4.68
C SER A 519 10.56 26.34 3.94
N PRO A 520 10.72 26.00 2.66
CA PRO A 520 9.68 25.33 1.88
C PRO A 520 9.27 23.96 2.45
N SER A 521 7.97 23.67 2.41
CA SER A 521 7.43 22.37 2.80
C SER A 521 6.12 22.10 2.08
N ASP A 522 5.78 20.82 1.95
CA ASP A 522 4.41 20.37 1.75
C ASP A 522 3.53 20.87 2.92
N ARG A 523 2.26 21.18 2.64
CA ARG A 523 1.35 21.76 3.64
C ARG A 523 -0.06 21.20 3.57
N MET A 524 -0.67 21.03 4.74
CA MET A 524 -2.12 20.94 4.85
C MET A 524 -2.69 22.31 5.23
N VAL A 525 -3.68 22.80 4.48
CA VAL A 525 -4.35 24.08 4.71
C VAL A 525 -5.78 23.82 5.19
N VAL A 526 -6.10 24.25 6.42
CA VAL A 526 -7.42 24.20 7.04
C VAL A 526 -8.08 25.56 6.89
N ASN A 527 -8.96 25.69 5.89
CA ASN A 527 -9.63 26.93 5.54
C ASN A 527 -11.06 26.99 6.09
N GLY A 528 -11.27 27.77 7.15
CA GLY A 528 -12.59 28.09 7.72
C GLY A 528 -13.22 27.03 8.64
N GLY A 529 -12.65 25.83 8.74
CA GLY A 529 -13.19 24.74 9.58
C GLY A 529 -12.22 24.29 10.68
N ALA A 530 -12.17 22.98 10.95
CA ALA A 530 -11.37 22.43 12.05
C ALA A 530 -10.56 21.18 11.65
N ALA A 531 -9.35 21.06 12.21
CA ALA A 531 -8.61 19.81 12.25
C ALA A 531 -8.65 19.19 13.65
N THR A 532 -9.10 17.94 13.73
CA THR A 532 -9.38 17.22 14.99
C THR A 532 -8.79 15.81 14.99
N GLY A 533 -8.75 15.19 16.17
CA GLY A 533 -8.35 13.79 16.34
C GLY A 533 -6.84 13.62 16.48
N THR A 534 -6.26 12.59 15.86
CA THR A 534 -4.80 12.32 15.90
C THR A 534 -4.25 11.85 14.56
N THR A 535 -3.13 12.45 14.14
CA THR A 535 -2.39 12.11 12.92
C THR A 535 -0.89 12.12 13.17
N ARG A 536 -0.20 11.06 12.74
CA ARG A 536 1.27 11.00 12.76
C ARG A 536 1.82 11.58 11.47
N MET A 537 2.60 12.65 11.58
CA MET A 537 3.30 13.27 10.47
C MET A 537 4.75 12.76 10.41
N SER A 538 5.21 12.43 9.21
CA SER A 538 6.62 12.15 8.92
C SER A 538 7.12 13.11 7.86
N PHE A 539 8.36 13.55 7.99
CA PHE A 539 8.96 14.56 7.14
C PHE A 539 10.19 13.97 6.47
N THR A 540 10.20 13.97 5.14
CA THR A 540 11.36 13.60 4.34
C THR A 540 12.13 14.88 4.03
N ASP A 541 13.39 14.94 4.43
CA ASP A 541 14.24 16.05 4.03
C ASP A 541 14.51 16.03 2.53
N THR A 542 14.42 17.20 1.90
CA THR A 542 14.64 17.39 0.46
C THR A 542 15.96 18.10 0.17
N GLY A 543 16.97 17.92 1.03
CA GLY A 543 18.29 18.52 0.93
C GLY A 543 18.49 19.76 1.80
N GLY A 544 17.65 19.96 2.82
CA GLY A 544 17.88 20.97 3.84
C GLY A 544 18.91 20.45 4.84
N GLY A 545 20.10 21.05 4.87
CA GLY A 545 21.18 20.63 5.79
C GLY A 545 20.87 20.79 7.28
N GLY A 546 19.71 21.30 7.67
CA GLY A 546 19.38 21.64 9.06
C GLY A 546 19.93 23.00 9.46
N ALA A 547 19.17 23.75 10.26
CA ALA A 547 19.56 25.04 10.84
C ALA A 547 18.70 25.37 12.06
N LEU A 548 19.17 26.29 12.90
CA LEU A 548 18.41 26.81 14.02
C LEU A 548 17.22 27.66 13.53
N THR A 549 16.01 27.35 14.00
CA THR A 549 14.83 28.21 13.87
C THR A 549 14.79 29.22 15.02
N THR A 550 14.46 30.47 14.72
CA THR A 550 14.49 31.61 15.65
C THR A 550 13.15 32.32 15.79
N ALA A 551 12.18 32.00 14.92
CA ALA A 551 10.85 32.58 14.90
C ALA A 551 9.78 31.46 14.88
N ASP A 552 8.79 31.56 14.00
CA ASP A 552 7.67 30.60 13.94
C ASP A 552 8.10 29.18 13.56
N GLY A 553 9.19 29.01 12.82
CA GLY A 553 9.64 27.72 12.27
C GLY A 553 9.18 27.46 10.83
N ILE A 554 9.13 26.20 10.44
CA ILE A 554 8.74 25.75 9.09
C ILE A 554 7.26 25.35 9.11
N LEU A 555 6.42 26.11 8.40
CA LEU A 555 4.96 25.90 8.38
C LEU A 555 4.59 24.61 7.62
N VAL A 556 3.89 23.70 8.29
CA VAL A 556 3.43 22.41 7.73
C VAL A 556 1.91 22.20 7.82
N VAL A 557 1.24 22.88 8.77
CA VAL A 557 -0.22 23.01 8.81
C VAL A 557 -0.58 24.48 8.94
N ASP A 558 -1.32 24.99 7.97
CA ASP A 558 -1.81 26.36 7.90
C ASP A 558 -3.31 26.37 8.21
N ALA A 559 -3.71 26.97 9.32
CA ALA A 559 -5.10 27.06 9.76
C ALA A 559 -5.73 28.41 9.39
N THR A 560 -5.64 28.80 8.12
CA THR A 560 -6.26 30.02 7.57
C THR A 560 -7.75 30.13 7.95
N ASN A 561 -8.10 31.04 8.86
CA ASN A 561 -9.46 31.22 9.39
C ASN A 561 -10.09 29.94 10.01
N GLY A 562 -9.28 28.93 10.33
CA GLY A 562 -9.70 27.65 10.88
C GLY A 562 -9.16 27.44 12.30
N THR A 563 -9.40 26.25 12.84
CA THR A 563 -8.88 25.82 14.14
C THR A 563 -8.21 24.47 14.06
N THR A 564 -7.26 24.21 14.95
CA THR A 564 -6.66 22.87 15.11
C THR A 564 -6.69 22.47 16.57
N GLU A 565 -6.98 21.21 16.87
CA GLU A 565 -6.89 20.70 18.25
C GLU A 565 -5.43 20.54 18.69
N PRO A 566 -5.08 20.76 19.98
CA PRO A 566 -3.69 20.64 20.48
C PRO A 566 -2.99 19.30 20.24
N ARG A 567 -3.74 18.23 19.95
CA ARG A 567 -3.21 16.87 19.72
C ARG A 567 -3.51 16.34 18.32
N ALA A 568 -3.99 17.21 17.42
CA ALA A 568 -4.36 16.84 16.05
C ALA A 568 -3.17 16.23 15.28
N PHE A 569 -1.96 16.74 15.53
CA PHE A 569 -0.75 16.35 14.83
C PHE A 569 0.39 16.04 15.79
N GLY A 570 1.26 15.11 15.39
CA GLY A 570 2.51 14.82 16.06
C GLY A 570 3.53 14.25 15.08
N GLY A 571 4.78 14.64 15.23
CA GLY A 571 5.87 14.23 14.34
C GLY A 571 7.17 14.92 14.72
N PHE A 572 8.27 14.40 14.17
CA PHE A 572 9.59 15.01 14.26
C PHE A 572 10.37 14.73 12.97
N ALA A 573 11.43 15.51 12.76
CA ALA A 573 12.41 15.31 11.71
C ALA A 573 13.81 15.58 12.27
N ALA A 574 14.86 15.10 11.58
CA ALA A 574 16.24 15.37 11.92
C ALA A 574 16.99 15.82 10.66
N ALA A 575 17.80 16.87 10.79
CA ALA A 575 18.71 17.34 9.75
C ALA A 575 19.86 18.11 10.37
N GLY A 576 21.08 17.87 9.90
CA GLY A 576 22.30 18.37 10.52
C GLY A 576 22.41 17.90 11.98
N PRO A 577 22.89 18.73 12.91
CA PRO A 577 22.89 18.41 14.33
C PRO A 577 21.52 18.63 15.01
N TYR A 578 20.47 19.02 14.28
CA TYR A 578 19.22 19.53 14.87
C TYR A 578 18.08 18.50 14.84
N ASP A 579 17.32 18.47 15.93
CA ASP A 579 16.00 17.83 16.00
C ASP A 579 14.91 18.88 15.72
N TYR A 580 14.10 18.65 14.69
CA TYR A 580 12.91 19.45 14.40
C TYR A 580 11.68 18.81 15.01
N LEU A 581 11.10 19.46 16.02
CA LEU A 581 9.83 19.03 16.61
C LEU A 581 8.65 19.84 16.11
N LEU A 582 7.50 19.19 16.05
CA LEU A 582 6.25 19.81 15.64
C LEU A 582 5.58 20.55 16.80
N PHE A 583 5.38 21.86 16.66
CA PHE A 583 4.73 22.73 17.64
C PHE A 583 3.47 23.36 17.06
N ARG A 584 2.44 23.47 17.90
CA ARG A 584 1.22 24.23 17.59
C ARG A 584 1.37 25.67 18.05
N GLY A 585 0.97 26.61 17.21
CA GLY A 585 1.00 28.03 17.50
C GLY A 585 2.34 28.68 17.13
N GLY A 586 2.31 29.76 16.35
CA GLY A 586 3.47 30.63 16.11
C GLY A 586 3.59 31.75 17.14
N SER A 587 4.72 32.45 17.06
CA SER A 587 5.00 33.74 17.69
C SER A 587 4.30 34.92 16.99
N THR A 588 3.88 34.75 15.73
CA THR A 588 3.10 35.75 14.99
C THR A 588 1.61 35.72 15.40
N PRO A 589 0.98 36.87 15.75
CA PRO A 589 -0.46 36.91 16.05
C PRO A 589 -1.31 36.34 14.92
N GLY A 590 -2.32 35.53 15.25
CA GLY A 590 -3.18 34.86 14.27
C GLY A 590 -2.70 33.47 13.82
N SER A 591 -1.50 33.05 14.25
CA SER A 591 -0.95 31.73 13.94
C SER A 591 -1.17 30.71 15.07
N GLU A 592 -2.06 30.99 16.04
CA GLU A 592 -2.26 30.18 17.24
C GLU A 592 -2.77 28.76 16.92
N ASN A 593 -3.32 28.57 15.72
CA ASN A 593 -3.84 27.29 15.23
C ASN A 593 -2.92 26.62 14.19
N ASP A 594 -1.84 27.27 13.78
CA ASP A 594 -0.90 26.73 12.80
C ASP A 594 0.05 25.73 13.46
N TRP A 595 0.71 24.91 12.64
CA TRP A 595 1.75 24.00 13.11
C TRP A 595 3.05 24.16 12.35
N PHE A 596 4.14 24.23 13.12
CA PHE A 596 5.48 24.50 12.62
C PHE A 596 6.48 23.47 13.13
N LEU A 597 7.43 23.09 12.29
CA LEU A 597 8.64 22.42 12.73
C LEU A 597 9.64 23.46 13.28
N ARG A 598 10.17 23.22 14.49
CA ARG A 598 11.20 24.05 15.13
C ARG A 598 12.36 23.21 15.63
N SER A 599 13.56 23.74 15.48
CA SER A 599 14.83 23.17 15.93
C SER A 599 15.41 23.85 17.17
N ASN A 600 14.56 24.53 17.96
CA ASN A 600 14.94 25.17 19.22
C ASN A 600 14.18 24.58 20.42
N ILE A 601 14.72 24.83 21.60
CA ILE A 601 14.07 24.56 22.87
C ILE A 601 13.15 25.74 23.16
N GLN A 602 11.83 25.52 23.04
CA GLN A 602 10.86 26.52 23.48
C GLN A 602 10.82 26.53 25.02
N PRO A 603 10.86 27.71 25.68
CA PRO A 603 10.58 27.82 27.10
C PRO A 603 9.22 27.19 27.39
N GLY A 604 9.15 26.30 28.38
CA GLY A 604 7.86 25.83 28.87
C GLY A 604 7.03 27.02 29.39
N PRO A 605 5.69 26.90 29.48
CA PRO A 605 4.89 27.92 30.14
C PRO A 605 5.42 28.10 31.56
N ASP A 606 5.85 29.32 31.86
CA ASP A 606 6.37 29.72 33.17
C ASP A 606 5.35 29.29 34.25
N PRO A 607 5.76 28.61 35.34
CA PRO A 607 4.87 28.38 36.47
C PRO A 607 4.43 29.76 36.95
N GLY A 608 3.16 30.10 36.72
CA GLY A 608 2.61 31.39 37.14
C GLY A 608 2.99 31.70 38.58
N PRO A 609 3.29 32.97 38.92
CA PRO A 609 3.86 33.32 40.21
C PRO A 609 3.00 32.73 41.34
N SER A 610 3.66 31.96 42.21
CA SER A 610 3.06 31.46 43.45
C SER A 610 2.46 32.64 44.22
N PRO A 611 1.23 32.54 44.77
CA PRO A 611 0.65 33.61 45.55
C PRO A 611 1.50 33.83 46.81
N GLU A 612 2.22 34.95 46.85
CA GLU A 612 2.99 35.37 48.01
C GLU A 612 2.04 35.99 49.07
N PRO A 613 2.14 35.64 50.36
CA PRO A 613 1.32 36.26 51.41
C PRO A 613 1.90 37.59 51.88
N GLY A 614 1.10 38.67 51.80
CA GLY A 614 1.22 39.84 52.69
C GLY A 614 1.60 41.16 52.01
N PRO A 615 1.04 42.31 52.45
CA PRO A 615 1.28 43.62 51.85
C PRO A 615 2.52 44.31 52.46
N GLY A 616 3.63 44.30 51.72
CA GLY A 616 4.73 45.25 51.88
C GLY A 616 4.78 46.24 50.71
N PRO A 617 5.32 47.47 50.85
CA PRO A 617 5.44 48.41 49.74
C PRO A 617 6.42 47.86 48.70
N ARG A 618 5.94 47.56 47.48
CA ARG A 618 6.78 47.12 46.36
C ARG A 618 7.62 48.29 45.81
N PRO A 619 8.93 48.10 45.57
CA PRO A 619 9.68 48.93 44.62
C PRO A 619 9.09 48.77 43.21
N ASN A 620 9.29 49.79 42.37
CA ASN A 620 8.80 49.86 41.00
C ASN A 620 9.17 48.59 40.19
N PRO A 621 8.29 48.05 39.32
CA PRO A 621 8.63 46.88 38.50
C PRO A 621 9.82 47.21 37.57
N GLU A 622 10.88 46.42 37.65
CA GLU A 622 11.95 46.42 36.66
C GLU A 622 11.37 45.96 35.30
N PRO A 623 11.76 46.57 34.17
CA PRO A 623 11.33 46.10 32.85
C PRO A 623 11.67 44.61 32.68
N PRO A 624 10.79 43.80 32.05
CA PRO A 624 11.12 42.41 31.77
C PRO A 624 12.43 42.36 30.98
N ALA A 625 13.36 41.50 31.42
CA ALA A 625 14.58 41.25 30.68
C ALA A 625 14.23 40.82 29.24
N PRO A 626 15.01 41.24 28.22
CA PRO A 626 14.82 40.76 26.86
C PRO A 626 14.82 39.23 26.84
N PRO A 627 13.94 38.58 26.02
CA PRO A 627 14.01 37.13 25.86
C PRO A 627 15.42 36.74 25.40
N GLY A 628 16.03 35.77 26.08
CA GLY A 628 17.34 35.25 25.72
C GLY A 628 17.35 34.64 24.31
N PRO A 629 18.54 34.45 23.70
CA PRO A 629 18.64 33.81 22.39
C PRO A 629 18.04 32.40 22.41
N PRO A 630 17.37 31.95 21.33
CA PRO A 630 16.80 30.61 21.26
C PRO A 630 17.89 29.55 21.39
N VAL A 631 17.73 28.63 22.33
CA VAL A 631 18.69 27.54 22.53
C VAL A 631 18.41 26.45 21.49
N PRO A 632 19.41 26.02 20.70
CA PRO A 632 19.27 24.91 19.77
C PRO A 632 18.77 23.64 20.43
N ARG A 633 17.98 22.85 19.71
CA ARG A 633 17.66 21.48 20.10
C ARG A 633 18.55 20.53 19.30
N TYR A 634 19.65 20.11 19.90
CA TYR A 634 20.52 19.13 19.27
C TYR A 634 19.93 17.73 19.39
N ARG A 635 20.21 16.92 18.37
CA ARG A 635 19.76 15.53 18.33
C ARG A 635 20.63 14.64 19.22
N GLN A 636 20.07 13.54 19.69
CA GLN A 636 20.74 12.62 20.63
C GLN A 636 22.04 12.04 20.08
N GLU A 637 22.11 11.85 18.77
CA GLU A 637 23.26 11.28 18.09
C GLU A 637 24.46 12.24 18.09
N VAL A 638 24.27 13.53 18.36
CA VAL A 638 25.39 14.47 18.57
C VAL A 638 26.21 14.05 19.78
N SER A 639 25.54 13.71 20.89
CA SER A 639 26.19 13.17 22.08
C SER A 639 26.83 11.81 21.79
N LEU A 640 26.10 10.92 21.11
CA LEU A 640 26.62 9.60 20.74
C LEU A 640 27.97 9.71 20.02
N TYR A 641 28.03 10.45 18.93
CA TYR A 641 29.25 10.51 18.12
C TYR A 641 30.39 11.28 18.79
N ALA A 642 30.07 12.25 19.65
CA ALA A 642 31.08 13.02 20.39
C ALA A 642 31.80 12.20 21.48
N ALA A 643 31.21 11.11 21.96
CA ALA A 643 31.83 10.23 22.96
C ALA A 643 32.91 9.32 22.36
N MET A 644 32.78 8.91 21.09
CA MET A 644 33.67 7.93 20.46
C MET A 644 35.18 8.28 20.51
N PRO A 645 35.63 9.50 20.16
CA PRO A 645 37.06 9.85 20.22
C PRO A 645 37.62 9.83 21.64
N VAL A 646 36.80 10.20 22.64
CA VAL A 646 37.15 10.17 24.07
C VAL A 646 37.39 8.72 24.50
N MET A 647 36.45 7.84 24.16
CA MET A 647 36.50 6.41 24.47
C MET A 647 37.71 5.70 23.82
N ALA A 648 37.97 5.97 22.53
CA ALA A 648 39.14 5.44 21.83
C ALA A 648 40.47 5.97 22.44
N SER A 649 40.48 7.22 22.92
CA SER A 649 41.64 7.80 23.59
C SER A 649 41.96 7.11 24.92
N ILE A 650 40.93 6.85 25.74
CA ILE A 650 41.05 6.10 27.00
C ILE A 650 41.61 4.69 26.72
N TYR A 651 41.05 3.96 25.75
CA TYR A 651 41.54 2.63 25.37
C TYR A 651 43.03 2.65 24.97
N GLY A 652 43.42 3.58 24.08
CA GLY A 652 44.80 3.69 23.60
C GLY A 652 45.82 3.83 24.74
N ARG A 653 45.53 4.69 25.71
CA ARG A 653 46.37 4.91 26.92
C ARG A 653 46.49 3.65 27.77
N HIS A 654 45.42 2.89 27.95
CA HIS A 654 45.41 1.69 28.79
C HIS A 654 46.00 0.45 28.12
N ILE A 655 46.13 0.42 26.80
CA ILE A 655 46.89 -0.64 26.09
C ILE A 655 48.41 -0.44 26.22
N ILE A 656 48.90 0.81 26.20
CA ILE A 656 50.32 1.13 26.45
C ILE A 656 50.71 0.76 27.87
N ASP A 657 49.98 1.32 28.83
CA ASP A 657 50.13 1.06 30.26
C ASP A 657 51.55 1.29 30.83
N THR A 658 51.81 0.81 32.05
CA THR A 658 53.10 0.95 32.72
C THR A 658 53.97 -0.30 32.57
N LEU A 659 55.29 -0.18 32.69
CA LEU A 659 56.23 -1.31 32.62
C LEU A 659 55.81 -2.46 33.55
N HIS A 660 55.53 -2.16 34.81
CA HIS A 660 55.20 -3.19 35.80
C HIS A 660 53.85 -3.84 35.58
N GLU A 661 52.90 -3.15 34.95
CA GLU A 661 51.61 -3.75 34.59
C GLU A 661 51.68 -4.57 33.31
N ARG A 662 52.64 -4.25 32.44
CA ARG A 662 52.95 -5.06 31.24
C ARG A 662 53.79 -6.30 31.58
N MET A 663 54.67 -6.22 32.57
CA MET A 663 55.68 -7.25 32.85
C MET A 663 55.51 -7.99 34.19
N GLY A 664 54.65 -7.51 35.10
CA GLY A 664 54.32 -8.21 36.34
C GLY A 664 55.29 -8.02 37.51
N GLY A 665 55.97 -6.87 37.61
CA GLY A 665 56.91 -6.57 38.68
C GLY A 665 58.38 -6.96 38.38
N ASP A 666 59.22 -6.91 39.42
CA ASP A 666 60.69 -7.03 39.30
C ASP A 666 61.20 -8.47 39.12
N ALA A 667 60.31 -9.46 39.20
CA ALA A 667 60.60 -10.88 39.06
C ALA A 667 60.83 -11.25 37.58
N GLN A 668 61.86 -10.65 36.96
CA GLN A 668 62.36 -11.14 35.70
C GLN A 668 63.06 -12.48 35.94
N LEU A 669 62.64 -13.49 35.18
CA LEU A 669 63.31 -14.78 35.11
C LEU A 669 64.74 -14.53 34.62
N LEU A 670 65.69 -14.56 35.56
CA LEU A 670 67.13 -14.40 35.36
C LEU A 670 67.69 -15.75 34.92
N GLY A 671 68.04 -15.89 33.64
CA GLY A 671 68.76 -17.04 33.10
C GLY A 671 70.13 -16.61 32.60
N PRO A 672 71.23 -17.24 33.03
CA PRO A 672 72.55 -16.91 32.50
C PRO A 672 72.70 -17.42 31.06
N GLY A 673 72.73 -16.49 30.10
CA GLY A 673 73.47 -16.61 28.85
C GLY A 673 72.72 -17.22 27.65
N LYS A 674 72.32 -16.33 26.72
CA LYS A 674 72.68 -16.38 25.29
C LYS A 674 72.24 -15.06 24.62
N GLN A 675 73.11 -14.52 23.78
CA GLN A 675 73.13 -13.09 23.43
C GLN A 675 72.33 -12.67 22.18
N ASP A 676 71.65 -13.55 21.44
CA ASP A 676 71.14 -13.18 20.10
C ASP A 676 69.84 -13.89 19.63
N MET A 677 69.00 -14.45 20.51
CA MET A 677 67.74 -15.11 20.11
C MET A 677 66.53 -14.77 21.01
N PRO A 678 65.30 -14.74 20.48
CA PRO A 678 64.08 -14.54 21.28
C PRO A 678 63.88 -15.71 22.25
N ASP A 679 63.97 -15.42 23.54
CA ASP A 679 63.94 -16.39 24.64
C ASP A 679 62.82 -16.11 25.66
N GLY A 680 61.92 -15.16 25.36
CA GLY A 680 60.89 -14.69 26.29
C GLY A 680 59.56 -14.37 25.61
N MET A 681 58.47 -14.83 26.22
CA MET A 681 57.11 -14.50 25.82
C MET A 681 56.29 -14.06 27.03
N TRP A 682 55.39 -13.11 26.81
CA TRP A 682 54.41 -12.71 27.81
C TRP A 682 53.03 -12.53 27.18
N GLY A 683 52.01 -12.61 28.02
CA GLY A 683 50.64 -12.31 27.63
C GLY A 683 49.83 -11.84 28.81
N ARG A 684 48.87 -10.95 28.56
CA ARG A 684 47.95 -10.44 29.58
C ARG A 684 46.54 -10.24 29.02
N ILE A 685 45.58 -10.38 29.92
CA ILE A 685 44.18 -10.01 29.74
C ILE A 685 43.95 -8.74 30.53
N ILE A 686 43.30 -7.77 29.91
CA ILE A 686 43.01 -6.44 30.44
C ILE A 686 41.49 -6.30 30.47
N GLY A 687 40.94 -5.87 31.59
CA GLY A 687 39.57 -5.41 31.72
C GLY A 687 39.54 -4.03 32.36
N TYR A 688 38.69 -3.16 31.83
CA TYR A 688 38.52 -1.79 32.29
C TYR A 688 37.04 -1.42 32.23
N TRP A 689 36.53 -0.74 33.24
CA TRP A 689 35.17 -0.20 33.24
C TRP A 689 35.10 1.05 34.09
N GLY A 690 34.31 2.03 33.67
CA GLY A 690 34.22 3.31 34.34
C GLY A 690 33.06 4.15 33.86
N HIS A 691 32.94 5.32 34.48
CA HIS A 691 31.92 6.32 34.21
C HIS A 691 32.58 7.68 33.93
N ARG A 692 31.90 8.49 33.11
CA ARG A 692 32.21 9.91 32.92
C ARG A 692 30.91 10.71 32.92
N ASP A 693 30.85 11.75 33.75
CA ASP A 693 29.68 12.63 33.88
C ASP A 693 29.57 13.65 32.73
N GLY A 694 30.73 14.09 32.19
CA GLY A 694 30.78 15.15 31.18
C GLY A 694 30.30 16.50 31.72
N ASP A 695 29.82 17.38 30.84
CA ASP A 695 29.40 18.73 31.25
C ASP A 695 27.98 18.69 31.89
N PRO A 696 27.69 19.47 32.95
CA PRO A 696 26.35 19.55 33.56
C PRO A 696 25.21 19.92 32.61
N ILE A 697 25.50 20.62 31.51
CA ILE A 697 24.52 20.93 30.45
C ILE A 697 24.69 20.03 29.21
N GLY A 698 25.52 18.99 29.30
CA GLY A 698 25.79 17.99 28.26
C GLY A 698 26.50 18.56 27.05
N ILE A 699 26.04 18.18 25.85
CA ILE A 699 26.65 18.56 24.57
C ILE A 699 26.60 20.08 24.26
N TYR A 700 25.92 20.86 25.11
CA TYR A 700 25.89 22.31 25.04
C TYR A 700 27.10 22.97 25.71
N GLY A 701 27.81 22.22 26.55
CA GLY A 701 28.99 22.65 27.27
C GLY A 701 30.28 22.24 26.57
N ARG A 702 31.39 22.18 27.32
CA ARG A 702 32.72 21.88 26.76
C ARG A 702 33.19 20.45 27.03
N ASP A 703 32.76 19.86 28.13
CA ASP A 703 33.33 18.59 28.63
C ASP A 703 32.71 17.36 27.97
N GLY A 704 31.69 17.56 27.14
CA GLY A 704 31.04 16.52 26.35
C GLY A 704 29.89 15.82 27.07
N PRO A 705 29.39 14.69 26.53
CA PRO A 705 28.27 13.96 27.08
C PRO A 705 28.70 12.97 28.18
N PRO A 706 27.77 12.59 29.09
CA PRO A 706 27.99 11.47 30.00
C PRO A 706 28.00 10.13 29.27
N PHE A 707 28.83 9.20 29.72
CA PHE A 707 28.81 7.82 29.24
C PHE A 707 29.42 6.84 30.25
N ASP A 708 28.82 5.64 30.31
CA ASP A 708 29.41 4.46 30.95
C ASP A 708 30.17 3.66 29.91
N TYR A 709 31.39 3.22 30.22
CA TYR A 709 32.20 2.45 29.27
C TYR A 709 32.86 1.24 29.92
N ASP A 710 33.06 0.21 29.10
CA ASP A 710 33.85 -0.95 29.43
C ASP A 710 34.68 -1.41 28.22
N PHE A 711 35.89 -1.89 28.46
CA PHE A 711 36.66 -2.54 27.43
C PHE A 711 37.51 -3.69 27.96
N GLY A 712 37.71 -4.66 27.08
CA GLY A 712 38.54 -5.82 27.31
C GLY A 712 39.56 -6.01 26.19
N ALA A 713 40.77 -6.41 26.54
CA ALA A 713 41.82 -6.70 25.55
C ALA A 713 42.67 -7.90 25.95
N ILE A 714 43.16 -8.62 24.94
CA ILE A 714 44.19 -9.64 25.07
C ILE A 714 45.42 -9.09 24.38
N GLN A 715 46.53 -9.00 25.11
CA GLN A 715 47.81 -8.55 24.59
C GLN A 715 48.86 -9.62 24.80
N THR A 716 49.69 -9.87 23.79
CA THR A 716 50.80 -10.83 23.88
C THR A 716 52.02 -10.30 23.14
N GLY A 717 53.20 -10.55 23.70
CA GLY A 717 54.45 -10.05 23.16
C GLY A 717 55.61 -11.02 23.31
N LEU A 718 56.65 -10.74 22.55
CA LEU A 718 57.90 -11.51 22.49
C LEU A 718 59.08 -10.57 22.75
N ASP A 719 59.95 -10.97 23.65
CA ASP A 719 61.25 -10.36 23.84
C ASP A 719 62.15 -10.84 22.68
N LEU A 720 62.53 -9.93 21.77
CA LEU A 720 63.35 -10.23 20.59
C LEU A 720 64.85 -10.00 20.85
N TYR A 721 65.16 -9.15 21.81
CA TYR A 721 66.51 -8.82 22.22
C TYR A 721 66.57 -8.75 23.74
N ARG A 722 67.53 -9.46 24.34
CA ARG A 722 67.86 -9.35 25.76
C ARG A 722 69.37 -9.39 25.91
N ASN A 723 69.91 -8.42 26.65
CA ASN A 723 71.34 -8.38 26.96
C ASN A 723 71.52 -8.06 28.45
N GLU A 724 72.53 -8.68 29.05
CA GLU A 724 72.99 -8.37 30.40
C GLU A 724 74.51 -8.16 30.35
N ASP A 725 74.94 -6.94 30.66
CA ASP A 725 76.35 -6.57 30.69
C ASP A 725 77.01 -7.06 31.99
N ALA A 726 78.34 -7.18 31.98
CA ALA A 726 79.11 -7.60 33.16
C ALA A 726 78.92 -6.71 34.41
N ASN A 727 78.41 -5.48 34.23
CA ASN A 727 78.10 -4.54 35.30
C ASN A 727 76.67 -4.71 35.86
N GLY A 728 75.90 -5.70 35.39
CA GLY A 728 74.51 -5.94 35.81
C GLY A 728 73.48 -5.03 35.15
N GLN A 729 73.88 -4.30 34.11
CA GLN A 729 72.97 -3.49 33.29
C GLN A 729 72.23 -4.41 32.31
N ARG A 730 70.93 -4.19 32.10
CA ARG A 730 70.10 -5.06 31.26
C ARG A 730 69.32 -4.26 30.22
N ASP A 731 69.20 -4.80 29.02
CA ASP A 731 68.35 -4.28 27.96
C ASP A 731 67.40 -5.36 27.48
N ASN A 732 66.11 -5.04 27.37
CA ASN A 732 65.09 -5.90 26.77
C ASN A 732 64.40 -5.10 25.66
N ALA A 733 64.25 -5.67 24.47
CA ALA A 733 63.41 -5.08 23.42
C ALA A 733 62.56 -6.14 22.75
N GLY A 734 61.35 -5.77 22.35
CA GLY A 734 60.38 -6.72 21.83
C GLY A 734 59.24 -6.09 21.06
N LEU A 735 58.37 -6.96 20.55
CA LEU A 735 57.14 -6.59 19.85
C LEU A 735 55.94 -7.24 20.53
N TYR A 736 54.77 -6.61 20.41
CA TYR A 736 53.51 -7.18 20.85
C TYR A 736 52.38 -6.90 19.86
N VAL A 737 51.34 -7.72 19.98
CA VAL A 737 50.03 -7.50 19.37
C VAL A 737 48.97 -7.50 20.45
N ALA A 738 47.91 -6.70 20.25
CA ALA A 738 46.72 -6.75 21.07
C ALA A 738 45.47 -6.80 20.20
N VAL A 739 44.47 -7.52 20.66
CA VAL A 739 43.10 -7.45 20.14
C VAL A 739 42.19 -7.06 21.28
N GLY A 740 41.35 -6.07 21.07
CA GLY A 740 40.46 -5.55 22.09
C GLY A 740 39.11 -5.16 21.54
N ARG A 741 38.17 -5.02 22.46
CA ARG A 741 36.81 -4.55 22.20
C ARG A 741 36.39 -3.63 23.32
N ALA A 742 35.69 -2.58 22.96
CA ALA A 742 35.15 -1.60 23.89
C ALA A 742 33.68 -1.32 23.56
N THR A 743 32.89 -1.03 24.58
CA THR A 743 31.50 -0.61 24.50
C THR A 743 31.24 0.58 25.42
N ALA A 744 30.38 1.50 25.02
CA ALA A 744 29.90 2.58 25.88
C ALA A 744 28.40 2.84 25.67
N ASP A 745 27.67 3.01 26.77
CA ASP A 745 26.29 3.50 26.75
C ASP A 745 26.33 5.02 26.96
N VAL A 746 25.92 5.76 25.94
CA VAL A 746 26.03 7.24 25.92
C VAL A 746 24.70 7.87 26.28
N GLU A 747 24.74 8.90 27.11
CA GLU A 747 23.60 9.70 27.48
C GLU A 747 23.58 11.06 26.76
N HIS A 748 22.37 11.60 26.57
CA HIS A 748 22.15 12.91 25.98
C HIS A 748 21.37 13.80 26.95
N SER A 749 21.99 14.89 27.37
CA SER A 749 21.36 15.88 28.25
C SER A 749 20.77 17.04 27.43
N LEU A 750 19.47 17.27 27.59
CA LEU A 750 18.75 18.40 27.03
C LEU A 750 18.34 19.35 28.17
N LEU A 751 19.26 20.22 28.58
CA LEU A 751 19.07 21.24 29.62
C LEU A 751 18.38 20.72 30.89
N GLY A 752 18.97 19.68 31.52
CA GLY A 752 18.48 19.10 32.77
C GLY A 752 17.49 17.94 32.62
N ARG A 753 17.25 17.45 31.40
CA ARG A 753 16.61 16.14 31.15
C ARG A 753 17.56 15.22 30.40
N THR A 754 17.80 14.05 30.99
CA THR A 754 18.64 13.01 30.40
C THR A 754 17.81 12.06 29.53
N PHE A 755 18.36 11.72 28.37
CA PHE A 755 17.83 10.72 27.47
C PHE A 755 18.94 9.74 27.09
N ARG A 756 18.58 8.52 26.67
CA ARG A 756 19.56 7.60 26.08
C ARG A 756 20.00 8.13 24.71
N GLY A 757 21.31 8.33 24.53
CA GLY A 757 21.92 8.75 23.26
C GLY A 757 22.10 7.58 22.28
N GLY A 758 22.55 6.44 22.80
CA GLY A 758 22.80 5.25 21.99
C GLY A 758 23.85 4.36 22.63
N GLN A 759 24.46 3.50 21.82
CA GLN A 759 25.60 2.69 22.22
C GLN A 759 26.73 2.83 21.20
N ASP A 760 27.91 3.15 21.70
CA ASP A 760 29.16 3.15 20.96
C ASP A 760 29.88 1.82 21.16
N LYS A 761 30.54 1.35 20.10
CA LYS A 761 31.33 0.13 20.13
C LYS A 761 32.50 0.25 19.19
N PHE A 762 33.65 -0.29 19.56
CA PHE A 762 34.70 -0.57 18.60
C PHE A 762 35.44 -1.87 18.85
N ASN A 763 35.95 -2.46 17.77
CA ASN A 763 36.99 -3.48 17.82
C ASN A 763 38.34 -2.82 17.48
N ALA A 764 39.39 -3.25 18.16
CA ALA A 764 40.72 -2.68 17.98
C ALA A 764 41.77 -3.77 17.76
N VAL A 765 42.68 -3.52 16.83
CA VAL A 765 43.91 -4.31 16.64
C VAL A 765 45.09 -3.38 16.85
N THR A 766 45.96 -3.72 17.79
CA THR A 766 47.15 -2.92 18.14
C THR A 766 48.41 -3.70 17.81
N VAL A 767 49.39 -3.02 17.23
CA VAL A 767 50.76 -3.51 17.08
C VAL A 767 51.68 -2.53 17.78
N GLY A 768 52.58 -3.03 18.63
CA GLY A 768 53.53 -2.16 19.31
C GLY A 768 54.90 -2.79 19.50
N GLY A 769 55.87 -1.93 19.77
CA GLY A 769 57.24 -2.28 20.12
C GLY A 769 57.63 -1.59 21.42
N TYR A 770 58.56 -2.23 22.14
CA TYR A 770 59.09 -1.68 23.39
C TYR A 770 60.59 -1.90 23.53
N TRP A 771 61.22 -1.04 24.31
CA TRP A 771 62.59 -1.18 24.78
C TRP A 771 62.67 -0.75 26.25
N THR A 772 63.26 -1.60 27.09
CA THR A 772 63.43 -1.37 28.52
C THR A 772 64.89 -1.54 28.91
N ARG A 773 65.46 -0.52 29.54
CA ARG A 773 66.83 -0.50 30.08
C ARG A 773 66.78 -0.54 31.60
N PHE A 774 67.54 -1.43 32.24
CA PHE A 774 67.78 -1.47 33.67
C PHE A 774 69.25 -1.16 33.98
N GLY A 775 69.52 -0.27 34.93
CA GLY A 775 70.88 0.07 35.34
C GLY A 775 71.41 -0.71 36.55
N GLU A 776 72.65 -0.41 36.97
CA GLU A 776 73.43 -1.12 38.02
C GLU A 776 72.78 -1.13 39.42
N ARG A 777 71.70 -0.36 39.63
CA ARG A 777 70.88 -0.32 40.86
C ARG A 777 69.40 -0.56 40.58
N ASN A 778 69.08 -1.28 39.51
CA ASN A 778 67.72 -1.60 39.07
C ASN A 778 66.81 -0.39 38.74
N TRP A 779 67.35 0.83 38.63
CA TRP A 779 66.59 1.90 37.98
C TRP A 779 66.26 1.51 36.55
N TYR A 780 65.12 1.95 36.04
CA TYR A 780 64.69 1.60 34.69
C TYR A 780 64.29 2.81 33.86
N LEU A 781 64.40 2.63 32.54
CA LEU A 781 63.80 3.46 31.52
C LEU A 781 63.07 2.54 30.53
N ASP A 782 61.79 2.80 30.27
CA ASP A 782 60.94 2.02 29.39
C ASP A 782 60.35 2.92 28.29
N GLY A 783 60.57 2.55 27.04
CA GLY A 783 60.01 3.21 25.86
C GLY A 783 59.05 2.28 25.13
N VAL A 784 57.88 2.78 24.77
CA VAL A 784 56.84 2.04 24.01
C VAL A 784 56.35 2.89 22.85
N LEU A 785 56.14 2.26 21.70
CA LEU A 785 55.45 2.84 20.54
C LEU A 785 54.41 1.84 20.03
N GLN A 786 53.19 2.30 19.77
CA GLN A 786 52.12 1.46 19.22
C GLN A 786 51.28 2.18 18.17
N GLY A 787 50.78 1.41 17.20
CA GLY A 787 49.73 1.79 16.28
C GLY A 787 48.49 0.92 16.50
N THR A 788 47.31 1.53 16.50
CA THR A 788 46.03 0.85 16.69
C THR A 788 45.08 1.18 15.56
N TRP A 789 44.49 0.16 14.96
CA TRP A 789 43.40 0.30 13.99
C TRP A 789 42.08 0.00 14.70
N TYR A 790 41.10 0.86 14.45
CA TYR A 790 39.76 0.80 15.04
C TYR A 790 38.71 0.59 13.97
N ASP A 791 37.77 -0.28 14.26
CA ASP A 791 36.52 -0.53 13.53
C ASP A 791 35.39 -0.12 14.48
N MET A 792 34.68 0.97 14.14
CA MET A 792 33.80 1.71 15.06
C MET A 792 32.34 1.68 14.58
N ASP A 793 31.44 1.22 15.45
CA ASP A 793 29.99 1.20 15.26
C ASP A 793 29.30 2.13 16.28
N MET A 794 28.35 2.96 15.85
CA MET A 794 27.52 3.79 16.72
C MET A 794 26.04 3.52 16.48
N THR A 795 25.37 2.89 17.45
CA THR A 795 23.95 2.52 17.34
C THR A 795 23.04 3.59 17.95
N ALA A 796 22.21 4.22 17.13
CA ALA A 796 21.32 5.31 17.57
C ALA A 796 20.12 4.79 18.38
N ALA A 797 19.83 5.38 19.54
CA ALA A 797 18.73 4.93 20.41
C ALA A 797 17.33 5.04 19.78
N ARG A 798 17.16 5.90 18.77
CA ARG A 798 15.86 6.23 18.15
C ARG A 798 15.56 5.47 16.86
N GLY A 799 16.43 4.54 16.46
CA GLY A 799 16.29 3.79 15.21
C GLY A 799 16.45 4.65 13.96
N LEU A 800 17.21 5.74 14.06
CA LEU A 800 17.81 6.42 12.91
C LEU A 800 18.93 5.53 12.34
N ARG A 801 19.51 5.92 11.21
CA ARG A 801 20.61 5.15 10.60
C ARG A 801 21.82 5.17 11.54
N ASP A 802 22.38 3.99 11.78
CA ASP A 802 23.57 3.81 12.61
C ASP A 802 24.82 4.40 11.94
N GLY A 803 25.76 4.86 12.76
CA GLY A 803 27.10 5.29 12.34
C GLY A 803 28.05 4.11 12.22
N ASP A 804 28.91 4.16 11.21
CA ASP A 804 29.95 3.17 10.92
C ASP A 804 31.15 3.92 10.36
N THR A 805 32.31 3.79 11.00
CA THR A 805 33.56 4.44 10.59
C THR A 805 34.80 3.67 11.05
N ASN A 806 35.96 4.06 10.54
CA ASN A 806 37.25 3.51 10.92
C ASN A 806 38.13 4.59 11.56
N GLY A 807 39.15 4.17 12.30
CA GLY A 807 40.14 5.10 12.85
C GLY A 807 41.52 4.49 13.00
N PHE A 808 42.52 5.37 13.11
CA PHE A 808 43.90 5.01 13.39
C PHE A 808 44.46 5.86 14.53
N GLY A 809 45.04 5.19 15.53
CA GLY A 809 45.70 5.81 16.66
C GLY A 809 47.19 5.47 16.71
N LEU A 810 48.04 6.47 16.90
CA LEU A 810 49.47 6.32 17.19
C LEU A 810 49.72 6.78 18.62
N ALA A 811 50.43 5.99 19.42
CA ALA A 811 50.75 6.37 20.79
C ALA A 811 52.17 5.96 21.18
N ALA A 812 52.84 6.82 21.95
CA ALA A 812 54.21 6.65 22.41
C ALA A 812 54.31 6.95 23.91
N SER A 813 55.12 6.19 24.64
CA SER A 813 55.35 6.42 26.05
C SER A 813 56.80 6.28 26.45
N LEU A 814 57.21 7.08 27.43
CA LEU A 814 58.49 6.99 28.12
C LEU A 814 58.23 6.97 29.64
N GLU A 815 58.59 5.87 30.30
CA GLU A 815 58.49 5.68 31.75
C GLU A 815 59.87 5.50 32.37
N GLY A 816 60.09 6.03 33.57
CA GLY A 816 61.29 5.73 34.35
C GLY A 816 60.99 5.59 35.85
N GLY A 817 61.79 4.79 36.53
CA GLY A 817 61.67 4.58 37.97
C GLY A 817 63.01 4.26 38.64
N TYR A 818 63.10 4.52 39.94
CA TYR A 818 64.32 4.31 40.72
C TYR A 818 64.03 3.56 42.04
N PRO A 819 64.39 2.26 42.15
CA PRO A 819 64.10 1.48 43.34
C PRO A 819 65.07 1.77 44.50
N PHE A 820 64.52 2.13 45.65
CA PHE A 820 65.21 2.21 46.94
C PHE A 820 64.98 0.92 47.74
N HIS A 821 66.02 0.12 47.89
CA HIS A 821 65.98 -1.09 48.71
C HIS A 821 66.05 -0.73 50.21
N LEU A 822 65.00 -1.03 50.95
CA LEU A 822 64.87 -0.71 52.39
C LEU A 822 65.32 -1.85 53.31
N GLY A 823 65.72 -2.99 52.72
CA GLY A 823 66.10 -4.22 53.44
C GLY A 823 64.92 -5.15 53.71
N ASN A 824 65.21 -6.40 54.09
CA ASN A 824 64.19 -7.44 54.37
C ASN A 824 63.15 -7.67 53.26
N GLY A 825 63.58 -7.51 52.01
CA GLY A 825 62.73 -7.66 50.82
C GLY A 825 61.85 -6.45 50.49
N TRP A 826 61.92 -5.35 51.25
CA TRP A 826 61.14 -4.13 50.97
C TRP A 826 61.82 -3.19 49.97
N LEU A 827 60.98 -2.59 49.13
CA LEU A 827 61.33 -1.74 48.00
C LEU A 827 60.37 -0.54 47.95
N LEU A 828 60.91 0.67 47.84
CA LEU A 828 60.17 1.89 47.47
C LEU A 828 60.68 2.41 46.14
N GLU A 829 59.82 2.59 45.14
CA GLU A 829 60.20 3.01 43.80
C GLU A 829 59.34 4.20 43.35
N PRO A 830 59.88 5.43 43.37
CA PRO A 830 59.29 6.56 42.66
C PRO A 830 59.34 6.32 41.15
N GLN A 831 58.28 6.75 40.46
CA GLN A 831 58.04 6.52 39.04
C GLN A 831 57.51 7.79 38.38
N ALA A 832 57.93 8.02 37.13
CA ALA A 832 57.39 9.07 36.28
C ALA A 832 57.17 8.53 34.87
N GLN A 833 56.09 8.98 34.21
CA GLN A 833 55.77 8.57 32.84
C GLN A 833 55.23 9.74 32.04
N LEU A 834 55.53 9.76 30.75
CA LEU A 834 54.87 10.61 29.77
C LEU A 834 54.29 9.72 28.67
N VAL A 835 53.08 10.04 28.22
CA VAL A 835 52.37 9.35 27.13
C VAL A 835 51.87 10.40 26.16
N TYR A 836 52.23 10.29 24.89
CA TYR A 836 51.66 11.08 23.81
C TYR A 836 50.83 10.17 22.90
N GLN A 837 49.66 10.63 22.48
CA GLN A 837 48.77 9.90 21.59
C GLN A 837 48.18 10.85 20.55
N ALA A 838 48.10 10.39 19.30
CA ALA A 838 47.38 11.03 18.21
C ALA A 838 46.34 10.06 17.67
N LEU A 839 45.10 10.52 17.46
CA LEU A 839 43.97 9.74 16.98
C LEU A 839 43.33 10.47 15.79
N ASN A 840 43.17 9.74 14.68
CA ASN A 840 42.44 10.19 13.50
C ASN A 840 41.30 9.20 13.25
N ILE A 841 40.09 9.72 13.00
CA ILE A 841 38.88 8.94 12.72
C ILE A 841 38.31 9.47 11.41
N ASP A 842 37.90 8.55 10.52
CA ASP A 842 37.33 8.90 9.23
C ASP A 842 35.93 9.54 9.38
N ASP A 843 35.61 10.45 8.48
CA ASP A 843 34.28 11.07 8.39
C ASP A 843 33.23 10.07 7.88
N PHE A 844 31.97 10.25 8.28
CA PHE A 844 30.86 9.41 7.81
C PHE A 844 29.55 10.21 7.63
N ASN A 845 28.54 9.61 7.00
CA ASN A 845 27.21 10.21 6.84
C ASN A 845 26.13 9.30 7.43
N ASP A 846 25.34 9.85 8.34
CA ASP A 846 24.31 9.12 9.07
C ASP A 846 22.89 9.35 8.54
N GLY A 847 22.78 9.90 7.33
CA GLY A 847 21.51 10.24 6.68
C GLY A 847 20.89 11.56 7.14
N ALA A 848 21.31 12.13 8.27
CA ALA A 848 20.89 13.46 8.72
C ALA A 848 21.99 14.51 8.54
N ALA A 849 23.26 14.12 8.73
CA ALA A 849 24.42 14.99 8.57
C ALA A 849 25.64 14.22 8.03
N ASP A 850 26.59 14.96 7.46
CA ASP A 850 27.98 14.52 7.40
C ASP A 850 28.62 14.82 8.76
N VAL A 851 29.25 13.82 9.36
CA VAL A 851 29.89 13.87 10.66
C VAL A 851 31.39 13.78 10.44
N SER A 852 32.11 14.78 10.94
CA SER A 852 33.57 14.88 10.80
C SER A 852 34.27 14.97 12.14
N TYR A 853 35.40 14.29 12.27
CA TYR A 853 36.22 14.29 13.48
C TYR A 853 37.47 15.12 13.27
N SER A 854 37.82 15.98 14.25
CA SER A 854 39.14 16.60 14.27
C SER A 854 40.20 15.60 14.71
N ASP A 855 41.41 15.72 14.17
CA ASP A 855 42.58 15.04 14.73
C ASP A 855 42.67 15.34 16.24
N THR A 856 42.78 14.29 17.05
CA THR A 856 42.79 14.38 18.50
C THR A 856 44.17 14.05 19.02
N ASP A 857 44.82 15.01 19.69
CA ASP A 857 46.09 14.83 20.37
C ASP A 857 45.88 14.78 21.90
N SER A 858 46.51 13.82 22.55
CA SER A 858 46.56 13.66 24.01
C SER A 858 48.02 13.62 24.48
N LEU A 859 48.29 14.24 25.63
CA LEU A 859 49.58 14.24 26.30
C LEU A 859 49.35 14.05 27.81
N ALA A 860 49.52 12.83 28.30
CA ALA A 860 49.33 12.49 29.69
C ALA A 860 50.66 12.34 30.44
N GLY A 861 50.78 12.98 31.61
CA GLY A 861 51.88 12.78 32.54
C GLY A 861 51.45 11.98 33.77
N ARG A 862 52.35 11.15 34.30
CA ARG A 862 52.17 10.41 35.55
C ARG A 862 53.32 10.67 36.50
N LEU A 863 53.00 10.88 37.77
CA LEU A 863 53.94 10.81 38.89
C LEU A 863 53.39 9.84 39.92
N GLY A 864 54.19 8.85 40.32
CA GLY A 864 53.73 7.83 41.26
C GLY A 864 54.84 7.24 42.12
N ALA A 865 54.44 6.43 43.09
CA ALA A 865 55.36 5.63 43.90
C ALA A 865 54.78 4.23 44.13
N ARG A 866 55.64 3.22 44.00
CA ARG A 866 55.34 1.82 44.24
C ARG A 866 56.09 1.34 45.48
N VAL A 867 55.37 0.73 46.42
CA VAL A 867 55.95 0.01 47.56
C VAL A 867 55.73 -1.47 47.33
N ALA A 868 56.82 -2.24 47.30
CA ALA A 868 56.77 -3.67 47.06
C ALA A 868 57.53 -4.44 48.14
N ARG A 869 57.14 -5.71 48.31
CA ARG A 869 57.87 -6.66 49.13
C ARG A 869 58.01 -7.98 48.40
N ASP A 870 59.23 -8.50 48.40
CA ASP A 870 59.57 -9.80 47.83
C ASP A 870 59.79 -10.84 48.93
N TRP A 871 59.25 -12.03 48.72
CA TRP A 871 59.42 -13.22 49.56
C TRP A 871 59.98 -14.38 48.75
N GLY A 872 60.89 -15.14 49.37
CA GLY A 872 61.28 -16.47 48.87
C GLY A 872 60.30 -17.54 49.36
N ILE A 873 59.73 -18.30 48.45
CA ILE A 873 58.82 -19.43 48.68
C ILE A 873 59.53 -20.74 48.32
N GLY A 874 59.66 -21.62 49.30
CA GLY A 874 60.36 -22.91 49.19
C GLY A 874 61.70 -22.94 49.93
N ALA A 875 62.19 -24.13 50.24
CA ALA A 875 63.55 -24.32 50.75
C ALA A 875 64.53 -24.47 49.59
N VAL A 876 65.77 -24.00 49.76
CA VAL A 876 66.88 -24.36 48.86
C VAL A 876 66.98 -25.89 48.87
N ASP A 877 66.75 -26.54 47.73
CA ASP A 877 66.85 -27.99 47.66
C ASP A 877 68.32 -28.44 47.71
N ALA A 878 68.57 -29.73 47.94
CA ALA A 878 69.92 -30.29 47.97
C ALA A 878 70.67 -30.19 46.62
N SER A 879 70.00 -29.72 45.54
CA SER A 879 70.59 -29.43 44.23
C SER A 879 70.98 -27.95 44.03
N GLY A 880 70.78 -27.10 45.06
CA GLY A 880 71.21 -25.70 45.05
C GLY A 880 70.25 -24.74 44.33
N ARG A 881 69.00 -25.12 44.07
CA ARG A 881 68.02 -24.21 43.43
C ARG A 881 67.59 -23.10 44.37
N ALA A 882 67.52 -21.87 43.83
CA ALA A 882 67.04 -20.70 44.55
C ALA A 882 65.54 -20.84 44.92
N PRO A 883 65.09 -20.23 46.03
CA PRO A 883 63.67 -20.15 46.38
C PRO A 883 62.90 -19.41 45.28
N ARG A 884 61.65 -19.82 45.02
CA ARG A 884 60.77 -19.14 44.06
C ARG A 884 60.34 -17.80 44.63
N THR A 885 60.19 -16.76 43.80
CA THR A 885 59.81 -15.43 44.29
C THR A 885 58.29 -15.22 44.29
N PHE A 886 57.78 -14.63 45.37
CA PHE A 886 56.46 -14.00 45.41
C PHE A 886 56.63 -12.53 45.75
N SER A 887 55.95 -11.66 45.02
CA SER A 887 56.01 -10.21 45.19
C SER A 887 54.60 -9.68 45.42
N LEU A 888 54.44 -8.77 46.37
CA LEU A 888 53.21 -8.00 46.59
C LEU A 888 53.57 -6.53 46.55
N TRP A 889 52.76 -5.71 45.88
CA TRP A 889 52.98 -4.28 45.82
C TRP A 889 51.69 -3.48 45.92
N VAL A 890 51.84 -2.26 46.41
CA VAL A 890 50.85 -1.20 46.40
C VAL A 890 51.44 0.00 45.66
N ARG A 891 50.64 0.68 44.85
CA ARG A 891 51.06 1.83 44.05
C ARG A 891 50.05 2.95 44.18
N GLY A 892 50.55 4.17 44.36
CA GLY A 892 49.76 5.40 44.24
C GLY A 892 50.32 6.26 43.10
N ASP A 893 49.45 6.70 42.21
CA ASP A 893 49.78 7.53 41.05
C ASP A 893 48.92 8.79 41.03
N ILE A 894 49.48 9.88 40.52
CA ILE A 894 48.75 11.06 40.06
C ILE A 894 48.97 11.14 38.56
N TRP A 895 47.88 11.20 37.81
CA TRP A 895 47.87 11.45 36.38
C TRP A 895 47.37 12.87 36.10
N HIS A 896 47.86 13.45 35.01
CA HIS A 896 47.36 14.71 34.50
C HIS A 896 47.41 14.69 32.97
N GLU A 897 46.27 15.00 32.34
CA GLU A 897 46.14 15.15 30.90
C GLU A 897 46.36 16.62 30.51
N PHE A 898 47.41 16.90 29.73
CA PHE A 898 47.82 18.26 29.32
C PHE A 898 47.17 18.72 28.00
N LEU A 899 46.72 17.78 27.17
CA LEU A 899 46.06 18.02 25.88
C LEU A 899 44.87 17.08 25.74
N GLY A 900 43.80 17.50 25.05
CA GLY A 900 42.74 16.59 24.66
C GLY A 900 41.37 17.24 24.63
N ASP A 901 41.10 17.99 23.58
CA ASP A 901 39.79 18.56 23.27
C ASP A 901 39.23 17.96 21.96
N PRO A 902 38.94 16.64 21.90
CA PRO A 902 38.35 16.03 20.72
C PRO A 902 37.11 16.82 20.27
N THR A 903 37.11 17.21 18.99
CA THR A 903 36.01 17.97 18.39
C THR A 903 35.32 17.12 17.34
N THR A 904 34.02 16.93 17.50
CA THR A 904 33.14 16.29 16.51
C THR A 904 32.26 17.36 15.89
N ALA A 905 32.24 17.45 14.56
CA ALA A 905 31.49 18.48 13.85
C ALA A 905 30.47 17.89 12.88
N PHE A 906 29.36 18.60 12.69
CA PHE A 906 28.22 18.16 11.89
C PHE A 906 27.94 19.16 10.77
N SER A 907 27.71 18.66 9.56
CA SER A 907 27.27 19.52 8.47
C SER A 907 25.89 20.13 8.78
N SER A 908 25.72 21.39 8.38
CA SER A 908 24.49 22.16 8.55
C SER A 908 24.33 23.15 7.40
N ALA A 909 23.12 23.66 7.17
CA ALA A 909 22.85 24.67 6.16
C ALA A 909 23.64 25.98 6.39
N THR A 910 24.10 26.22 7.61
CA THR A 910 24.93 27.39 7.99
C THR A 910 26.43 27.09 8.03
N GLY A 911 26.86 25.91 7.60
CA GLY A 911 28.24 25.43 7.74
C GLY A 911 28.40 24.41 8.87
N SER A 912 29.63 23.95 9.09
CA SER A 912 29.93 22.91 10.08
C SER A 912 29.74 23.42 11.51
N ILE A 913 29.06 22.64 12.36
CA ILE A 913 28.79 22.95 13.76
C ILE A 913 29.62 22.01 14.65
N PRO A 914 30.65 22.52 15.36
CA PRO A 914 31.52 21.71 16.20
C PRO A 914 31.00 21.51 17.63
N PHE A 915 31.31 20.37 18.21
CA PHE A 915 31.06 19.98 19.59
C PHE A 915 32.34 19.41 20.19
N THR A 916 32.76 19.94 21.34
CA THR A 916 33.97 19.49 22.05
C THR A 916 33.60 18.52 23.16
N ALA A 917 34.51 17.60 23.46
CA ALA A 917 34.54 16.88 24.73
C ALA A 917 35.93 17.05 25.34
N ASP A 918 36.04 17.13 26.67
CA ASP A 918 37.29 17.45 27.35
C ASP A 918 37.89 16.19 27.99
N LEU A 919 39.09 15.78 27.57
CA LEU A 919 39.87 14.71 28.20
C LEU A 919 40.76 15.21 29.36
N GLY A 920 40.95 16.52 29.45
CA GLY A 920 41.75 17.22 30.44
C GLY A 920 41.26 17.00 31.86
N ASP A 921 42.00 16.20 32.61
CA ASP A 921 41.65 15.86 33.99
C ASP A 921 42.92 15.55 34.80
N THR A 922 42.85 15.79 36.11
CA THR A 922 43.85 15.33 37.08
C THR A 922 43.23 14.24 37.95
N SER A 923 43.71 13.01 37.78
CA SER A 923 43.18 11.84 38.50
C SER A 923 44.19 11.27 39.50
N GLY A 924 43.66 10.69 40.58
CA GLY A 924 44.41 9.86 41.52
C GLY A 924 44.13 8.39 41.25
N ARG A 925 45.17 7.56 41.18
CA ARG A 925 45.06 6.11 41.01
C ARG A 925 45.70 5.36 42.17
N LEU A 926 44.98 4.39 42.73
CA LEU A 926 45.48 3.46 43.74
C LEU A 926 45.42 2.03 43.19
N GLY A 927 46.53 1.30 43.27
CA GLY A 927 46.63 -0.07 42.75
C GLY A 927 47.26 -1.03 43.75
N ILE A 928 46.81 -2.28 43.71
CA ILE A 928 47.43 -3.41 44.40
C ILE A 928 47.68 -4.54 43.40
N GLY A 929 48.85 -5.17 43.49
CA GLY A 929 49.18 -6.29 42.61
C GLY A 929 50.12 -7.28 43.26
N ALA A 930 50.16 -8.48 42.68
CA ALA A 930 51.02 -9.55 43.11
C ALA A 930 51.57 -10.35 41.92
N ALA A 931 52.74 -10.95 42.10
CA ALA A 931 53.38 -11.84 41.14
C ALA A 931 53.95 -13.06 41.85
N MET A 932 53.87 -14.21 41.19
CA MET A 932 54.37 -15.49 41.71
C MET A 932 55.12 -16.25 40.62
N GLN A 933 56.35 -16.64 40.92
CA GLN A 933 57.10 -17.58 40.11
C GLN A 933 56.52 -18.99 40.29
N VAL A 934 55.91 -19.53 39.24
CA VAL A 934 55.26 -20.85 39.24
C VAL A 934 56.28 -21.94 38.91
N THR A 935 57.21 -21.66 38.01
CA THR A 935 58.37 -22.51 37.67
C THR A 935 59.62 -21.66 37.49
N ASP A 936 60.80 -22.29 37.39
CA ASP A 936 62.07 -21.59 37.12
C ASP A 936 62.04 -20.79 35.79
N ALA A 937 61.07 -21.08 34.92
CA ALA A 937 60.87 -20.49 33.61
C ALA A 937 59.53 -19.75 33.45
N ALA A 938 58.67 -19.66 34.48
CA ALA A 938 57.33 -19.07 34.35
C ALA A 938 56.86 -18.29 35.58
N THR A 939 56.29 -17.10 35.34
CA THR A 939 55.70 -16.20 36.35
C THR A 939 54.27 -15.86 35.96
N VAL A 940 53.37 -15.82 36.94
CA VAL A 940 52.00 -15.31 36.80
C VAL A 940 51.83 -14.09 37.69
N TYR A 941 51.13 -13.08 37.21
CA TYR A 941 50.89 -11.85 37.95
C TYR A 941 49.48 -11.31 37.71
N GLY A 942 49.04 -10.42 38.60
CA GLY A 942 47.83 -9.66 38.40
C GLY A 942 47.78 -8.42 39.27
N ASN A 943 47.01 -7.42 38.84
CA ASN A 943 46.77 -6.21 39.59
C ASN A 943 45.35 -5.67 39.39
N VAL A 944 44.87 -4.96 40.40
CA VAL A 944 43.61 -4.22 40.39
C VAL A 944 43.92 -2.77 40.73
N ASN A 945 43.38 -1.84 39.94
CA ASN A 945 43.50 -0.40 40.18
C ASN A 945 42.12 0.24 40.27
N TYR A 946 41.99 1.26 41.10
CA TYR A 946 40.89 2.22 41.11
C TYR A 946 41.44 3.61 40.79
N GLU A 947 40.77 4.31 39.89
CA GLU A 947 41.11 5.65 39.46
C GLU A 947 39.89 6.56 39.65
N SER A 948 40.13 7.79 40.11
CA SER A 948 39.09 8.81 40.28
C SER A 948 39.69 10.17 39.95
N SER A 949 38.96 10.96 39.18
CA SER A 949 39.25 12.37 38.96
C SER A 949 39.14 13.17 40.25
N PHE A 950 39.85 14.29 40.36
CA PHE A 950 39.78 15.15 41.55
C PHE A 950 38.59 16.10 41.55
N ASP A 951 38.02 16.43 40.39
CA ASP A 951 36.76 17.14 40.26
C ASP A 951 35.54 16.25 40.57
N GLY A 952 35.69 14.93 40.42
CA GLY A 952 34.65 13.93 40.65
C GLY A 952 33.90 13.50 39.39
N ASP A 953 34.26 14.02 38.22
CA ASP A 953 33.54 13.81 36.95
C ASP A 953 33.90 12.49 36.22
N ALA A 954 34.89 11.73 36.73
CA ALA A 954 35.25 10.42 36.19
C ALA A 954 35.76 9.45 37.26
N ASP A 955 35.36 8.19 37.15
CA ASP A 955 35.92 7.10 37.94
C ASP A 955 36.02 5.80 37.12
N ALA A 956 36.98 4.96 37.48
CA ALA A 956 37.19 3.70 36.78
C ALA A 956 37.89 2.63 37.61
N TRP A 957 37.64 1.38 37.24
CA TRP A 957 38.32 0.20 37.73
C TRP A 957 39.07 -0.50 36.61
N ALA A 958 40.26 -0.99 36.93
CA ALA A 958 41.08 -1.79 36.02
C ALA A 958 41.47 -3.10 36.66
N GLY A 959 41.33 -4.20 35.94
CA GLY A 959 41.81 -5.53 36.34
C GLY A 959 42.69 -6.14 35.26
N LYS A 960 43.87 -6.63 35.64
CA LYS A 960 44.82 -7.25 34.70
C LYS A 960 45.35 -8.55 35.28
N VAL A 961 45.46 -9.56 34.42
CA VAL A 961 46.10 -10.85 34.73
C VAL A 961 47.04 -11.19 33.60
N GLY A 962 48.29 -11.52 33.92
CA GLY A 962 49.28 -11.87 32.92
C GLY A 962 50.18 -13.02 33.33
N PHE A 963 50.91 -13.50 32.34
CA PHE A 963 51.94 -14.52 32.50
C PHE A 963 53.16 -14.14 31.69
N LYS A 964 54.32 -14.61 32.15
CA LYS A 964 55.60 -14.49 31.46
C LYS A 964 56.31 -15.83 31.50
N THR A 965 56.93 -16.23 30.40
CA THR A 965 57.76 -17.42 30.31
C THR A 965 59.06 -17.12 29.58
N THR A 966 60.14 -17.82 29.94
CA THR A 966 61.44 -17.74 29.26
C THR A 966 62.01 -19.15 28.99
N TRP A 967 62.82 -19.37 27.95
CA TRP A 967 63.33 -20.71 27.60
C TRP A 967 64.75 -20.76 27.04
#